data_AF-A0A1M5NPY6-F1
#
_entry.id   AF-A0A1M5NPY6-F1
#
_cell.length_a   1.000
_cell.length_b   1.000
_cell.length_c   1.000
_cell.angle_alpha   90.00
_cell.angle_beta   90.00
_cell.angle_gamma   90.00
#
_symmetry.space_group_name_H-M   'P 1'
#
loop_
_entity.id
_entity.type
_entity.pdbx_description
1 polymer ?
#
loop_
_entity_poly.entity_id
_entity_poly.type
_entity_poly.pdbx_seq_one_letter_code
_entity_poly.pdbx_strand_id
1 'polypeptide(L)'
;MSRRDTNTEGEDGPDSGRRRYLAAAAGTGLVGLAGCGGTGDDADAGGGSADGTGTEADESPDTTAATPADPGEVELAPFWTTGEKVGIGTAVGDGSGDARSAREGDGRVWYTLTRGALTGVRFPRVDLLNVRRFDFLVADGQGYAARTADLDRRDDDDVERTVEPTAGDALCYRHEFSSASRGWTLSVEYVADPKRDAVLADVSFDPSGGDGGAGGGSGEGSDDGPDPGELSVYAVCRPAVTTGTEGDAHARATAGGDPVLTATDGGDGGVIRDADGGDYDISLALAADPGFEWATAAGVPDESTARLLTRGVEGDRSREAKGNAALVGRLATGPAETTLALGFAEGSDPSAAAATAHQSLSTGFSAARTTYRAGWRAWLAGVDVPDSVAGDEALAALYRTSAMVIRAAEDATVAGAGVASPCVPWGGVIGAGEPADVGYHYVWARDLYQSFTALEAMGRTESAVAAAEYLFAVQQREGGFLPQNTYVDGRTRWGGEQLDEIAFPLVLARRATAEHGRRLADLAFGYADVAASADYVLRSGPGTGQERWEEESGLSPSTIAAEVAGLVSAAAVAGDAGRDDAAGDGREPAADALVWLATADRFRAGVREWCVTREGTDHHDPPYYFRINGNRDPDDGTERTLANGGRTFDERNVIDAGFLELVRLGVLPADDPVIESSVGVVDDDIRVETPHGPAFHRYTGDGYGEDEDGAPFPVATESRGRLWPLLTGERAEYELAAGTTDGPTAPADLLATLAGFANEGRLLPEQVWDRAEPTAYGWRFGEGTGSATPLSWSHAAFVRLAHGIDASRPVGTPAVVGERYDGGPPSSPSLDVAMPDPTVEADAVTVAGKTDAPAVAVAVGGDARLVSVEDGRFEATVELSSGRNTLVVAAGDPEEPAATAPVTGERTVVSSV
;
A
#
# COMPACT_ATOMS: atom_id res chain seq x y z
N MET A 1 39.16 -16.65 -70.71
CA MET A 1 40.43 -15.94 -70.48
C MET A 1 40.49 -15.57 -69.01
N SER A 2 41.47 -16.13 -68.29
CA SER A 2 42.02 -15.79 -66.94
C SER A 2 41.15 -15.03 -65.94
N ARG A 3 40.93 -15.47 -64.68
CA ARG A 3 41.55 -16.48 -63.80
C ARG A 3 40.46 -17.05 -62.87
N ARG A 4 40.56 -18.35 -62.57
CA ARG A 4 39.91 -19.06 -61.45
C ARG A 4 40.87 -19.08 -60.26
N ASP A 5 40.32 -19.24 -59.05
CA ASP A 5 40.82 -19.96 -57.84
C ASP A 5 40.05 -19.38 -56.62
N THR A 6 39.56 -20.07 -55.58
CA THR A 6 39.39 -21.48 -55.17
C THR A 6 38.48 -21.51 -53.93
N ASN A 7 37.78 -22.63 -53.70
CA ASN A 7 36.99 -23.02 -52.51
C ASN A 7 37.72 -22.89 -51.16
N THR A 8 36.97 -22.69 -50.07
CA THR A 8 36.88 -23.66 -48.94
C THR A 8 35.69 -23.38 -48.02
N GLU A 9 35.18 -24.46 -47.40
CA GLU A 9 33.91 -24.64 -46.69
C GLU A 9 33.83 -23.98 -45.31
N GLY A 10 32.62 -23.74 -44.81
CA GLY A 10 32.30 -23.40 -43.42
C GLY A 10 30.86 -23.79 -43.09
N GLU A 11 30.72 -24.69 -42.12
CA GLU A 11 29.48 -25.19 -41.51
C GLU A 11 28.69 -24.05 -40.85
N ASP A 12 27.36 -24.11 -40.85
CA ASP A 12 26.54 -23.43 -39.83
C ASP A 12 25.24 -24.20 -39.56
N GLY A 13 25.07 -24.53 -38.28
CA GLY A 13 23.93 -25.23 -37.66
C GLY A 13 22.83 -24.27 -37.19
N PRO A 14 21.90 -24.76 -36.33
CA PRO A 14 20.64 -24.07 -36.05
C PRO A 14 20.81 -23.00 -34.97
N ASP A 15 20.69 -21.72 -35.35
CA ASP A 15 20.59 -20.60 -34.42
C ASP A 15 19.47 -19.62 -34.83
N SER A 16 18.25 -20.14 -34.97
CA SER A 16 17.05 -19.32 -35.24
C SER A 16 16.05 -19.28 -34.08
N GLY A 17 16.31 -19.96 -32.96
CA GLY A 17 15.46 -19.93 -31.75
C GLY A 17 15.83 -18.84 -30.74
N ARG A 18 17.10 -18.43 -30.67
CA ARG A 18 17.61 -17.62 -29.56
C ARG A 18 17.41 -16.11 -29.72
N ARG A 19 17.20 -15.60 -30.95
CA ARG A 19 17.04 -14.16 -31.22
C ARG A 19 15.61 -13.63 -31.12
N ARG A 20 14.60 -14.49 -30.96
CA ARG A 20 13.22 -14.05 -30.69
C ARG A 20 12.92 -13.87 -29.20
N TYR A 21 13.80 -14.36 -28.31
CA TYR A 21 13.54 -14.40 -26.87
C TYR A 21 14.09 -13.18 -26.10
N LEU A 22 15.05 -12.43 -26.66
CA LEU A 22 15.64 -11.25 -26.01
C LEU A 22 15.06 -9.91 -26.48
N ALA A 23 14.29 -9.89 -27.58
CA ALA A 23 13.73 -8.66 -28.13
C ALA A 23 12.34 -8.30 -27.56
N ALA A 24 11.62 -9.28 -26.97
CA ALA A 24 10.31 -9.04 -26.34
C ALA A 24 10.42 -8.57 -24.88
N ALA A 25 11.47 -8.96 -24.15
CA ALA A 25 11.68 -8.59 -22.76
C ALA A 25 12.35 -7.21 -22.56
N ALA A 26 13.00 -6.67 -23.60
CA ALA A 26 13.71 -5.39 -23.54
C ALA A 26 12.93 -4.21 -24.16
N GLY A 27 11.70 -4.44 -24.64
CA GLY A 27 10.90 -3.46 -25.39
C GLY A 27 9.49 -3.21 -24.85
N THR A 28 9.07 -3.90 -23.78
CA THR A 28 7.79 -3.64 -23.13
C THR A 28 7.94 -2.45 -22.19
N GLY A 29 7.44 -1.29 -22.64
CA GLY A 29 7.21 -0.14 -21.78
C GLY A 29 6.27 -0.49 -20.62
N LEU A 30 6.85 -0.99 -19.52
CA LEU A 30 6.20 -1.21 -18.23
C LEU A 30 6.16 0.11 -17.42
N VAL A 31 5.86 1.20 -18.11
CA VAL A 31 5.55 2.51 -17.51
C VAL A 31 4.11 2.51 -16.96
N GLY A 32 3.30 1.49 -17.23
CA GLY A 32 1.91 1.40 -16.74
C GLY A 32 1.72 1.13 -15.24
N LEU A 33 2.80 0.82 -14.50
CA LEU A 33 2.82 0.85 -13.02
C LEU A 33 3.63 2.04 -12.49
N ALA A 34 4.01 2.96 -13.39
CA ALA A 34 4.83 4.13 -13.14
C ALA A 34 4.15 5.39 -13.71
N GLY A 35 3.40 6.10 -12.87
CA GLY A 35 3.06 7.52 -13.02
C GLY A 35 2.65 8.03 -14.42
N CYS A 36 1.36 8.31 -14.60
CA CYS A 36 0.92 9.27 -15.61
C CYS A 36 1.38 10.68 -15.19
N GLY A 37 2.54 11.10 -15.69
CA GLY A 37 3.07 12.46 -15.55
C GLY A 37 3.17 13.17 -16.90
N GLY A 38 2.55 14.36 -16.99
CA GLY A 38 2.66 15.33 -18.09
C GLY A 38 1.33 15.55 -18.80
N THR A 39 0.77 16.78 -18.84
CA THR A 39 1.28 17.88 -19.67
C THR A 39 0.92 19.28 -19.14
N GLY A 40 1.76 20.27 -19.47
CA GLY A 40 1.47 21.71 -19.31
C GLY A 40 2.69 22.59 -19.65
N ASP A 41 2.72 23.10 -20.88
CA ASP A 41 3.79 23.88 -21.53
C ASP A 41 4.08 25.26 -20.90
N ASP A 42 5.32 25.72 -21.06
CA ASP A 42 5.66 27.15 -21.13
C ASP A 42 6.23 27.48 -22.52
N ALA A 43 5.58 28.45 -23.16
CA ALA A 43 5.91 28.99 -24.46
C ALA A 43 6.98 30.08 -24.35
N ASP A 44 7.97 30.07 -25.25
CA ASP A 44 8.62 31.31 -25.65
C ASP A 44 8.91 31.36 -27.16
N ALA A 45 8.67 32.52 -27.74
CA ALA A 45 8.56 32.78 -29.17
C ALA A 45 9.93 33.13 -29.80
N GLY A 46 10.16 32.68 -31.04
CA GLY A 46 11.39 33.04 -31.76
C GLY A 46 11.47 32.65 -33.24
N GLY A 47 10.56 33.19 -34.06
CA GLY A 47 10.75 33.63 -35.46
C GLY A 47 11.52 32.79 -36.50
N GLY A 48 10.89 32.57 -37.67
CA GLY A 48 11.61 32.50 -38.95
C GLY A 48 11.10 31.51 -40.00
N SER A 49 10.21 31.99 -40.86
CA SER A 49 9.75 31.42 -42.15
C SER A 49 10.84 30.78 -43.03
N ALA A 50 10.58 29.59 -43.60
CA ALA A 50 10.28 29.38 -45.04
C ALA A 50 10.51 27.92 -45.52
N ASP A 51 9.51 27.45 -46.29
CA ASP A 51 9.54 26.51 -47.42
C ASP A 51 9.97 25.03 -47.26
N GLY A 52 9.04 24.14 -47.64
CA GLY A 52 9.35 23.13 -48.68
C GLY A 52 8.95 21.69 -48.42
N THR A 53 7.77 21.30 -48.93
CA THR A 53 7.44 20.02 -49.61
C THR A 53 7.63 18.70 -48.86
N GLY A 54 6.53 17.98 -48.64
CA GLY A 54 6.49 16.70 -47.94
C GLY A 54 6.74 15.45 -48.78
N THR A 55 6.70 14.31 -48.10
CA THR A 55 6.33 12.98 -48.63
C THR A 55 6.14 12.00 -47.46
N GLU A 56 5.05 11.24 -47.57
CA GLU A 56 4.85 9.83 -47.20
C GLU A 56 4.83 9.37 -45.73
N ALA A 57 3.71 8.68 -45.45
CA ALA A 57 3.33 7.90 -44.28
C ALA A 57 4.45 7.04 -43.68
N ASP A 58 4.51 7.04 -42.35
CA ASP A 58 5.27 6.06 -41.57
C ASP A 58 4.30 5.07 -40.92
N GLU A 59 4.60 3.80 -41.08
CA GLU A 59 3.79 2.65 -40.69
C GLU A 59 3.77 2.49 -39.17
N SER A 60 2.59 2.30 -38.60
CA SER A 60 2.41 1.92 -37.20
C SER A 60 3.13 0.59 -36.90
N PRO A 61 3.90 0.47 -35.81
CA PRO A 61 4.45 -0.81 -35.42
C PRO A 61 3.32 -1.74 -34.97
N ASP A 62 3.23 -2.87 -35.64
CA ASP A 62 2.31 -3.98 -35.38
C ASP A 62 2.49 -4.48 -33.93
N THR A 63 1.54 -4.15 -33.06
CA THR A 63 1.45 -4.66 -31.68
C THR A 63 1.07 -6.12 -31.72
N THR A 64 2.08 -6.99 -31.80
CA THR A 64 1.87 -8.42 -31.55
C THR A 64 1.65 -8.62 -30.05
N ALA A 65 0.44 -9.06 -29.69
CA ALA A 65 0.06 -9.40 -28.33
C ALA A 65 1.08 -10.39 -27.73
N ALA A 66 1.63 -10.05 -26.56
CA ALA A 66 2.45 -10.97 -25.80
C ALA A 66 1.56 -12.15 -25.37
N THR A 67 1.95 -13.36 -25.78
CA THR A 67 1.29 -14.58 -25.34
C THR A 67 1.67 -14.83 -23.88
N PRO A 68 0.73 -15.26 -23.00
CA PRO A 68 1.08 -15.67 -21.65
C PRO A 68 2.18 -16.73 -21.69
N ALA A 69 3.20 -16.60 -20.85
CA ALA A 69 4.30 -17.55 -20.75
C ALA A 69 3.78 -18.96 -20.37
N ASP A 70 4.40 -20.00 -20.92
CA ASP A 70 4.12 -21.38 -20.49
C ASP A 70 4.56 -21.57 -19.02
N PRO A 71 3.95 -22.46 -18.23
CA PRO A 71 4.32 -22.68 -16.82
C PRO A 71 5.80 -23.02 -16.61
N GLY A 72 6.39 -23.73 -17.57
CA GLY A 72 7.83 -24.02 -17.60
C GLY A 72 8.71 -22.79 -17.86
N GLU A 73 8.19 -21.73 -18.48
CA GLU A 73 8.88 -20.45 -18.69
C GLU A 73 8.75 -19.55 -17.45
N VAL A 74 7.60 -19.57 -16.76
CA VAL A 74 7.37 -18.84 -15.49
C VAL A 74 8.34 -19.31 -14.39
N GLU A 75 8.60 -20.61 -14.28
CA GLU A 75 9.56 -21.16 -13.31
C GLU A 75 11.02 -20.72 -13.58
N LEU A 76 11.34 -20.41 -14.84
CA LEU A 76 12.70 -20.10 -15.28
C LEU A 76 12.98 -18.60 -15.30
N ALA A 77 11.95 -17.76 -15.41
CA ALA A 77 12.05 -16.32 -15.31
C ALA A 77 12.03 -15.83 -13.84
N PRO A 78 12.76 -14.74 -13.53
CA PRO A 78 12.72 -14.14 -12.21
C PRO A 78 11.50 -13.20 -12.13
N PHE A 79 10.29 -13.73 -11.92
CA PHE A 79 9.14 -12.89 -11.53
C PHE A 79 9.01 -12.81 -10.00
N TRP A 80 8.38 -11.74 -9.51
CA TRP A 80 7.86 -11.66 -8.15
C TRP A 80 6.69 -12.63 -7.96
N THR A 81 6.02 -12.57 -6.81
CA THR A 81 4.92 -13.48 -6.46
C THR A 81 3.61 -12.71 -6.38
N THR A 82 2.49 -13.42 -6.59
CA THR A 82 1.13 -12.83 -6.50
C THR A 82 0.94 -11.98 -5.25
N GLY A 83 0.14 -10.90 -5.39
CA GLY A 83 -0.29 -10.07 -4.27
C GLY A 83 -1.27 -10.77 -3.33
N GLU A 84 -1.89 -11.87 -3.77
CA GLU A 84 -2.78 -12.71 -2.97
C GLU A 84 -2.00 -13.47 -1.87
N LYS A 85 -1.77 -12.80 -0.73
CA LYS A 85 -1.16 -13.42 0.45
C LYS A 85 -2.22 -13.98 1.38
N VAL A 86 -1.91 -15.12 1.99
CA VAL A 86 -2.73 -15.82 3.00
C VAL A 86 -2.07 -15.82 4.38
N GLY A 87 -0.94 -15.15 4.52
CA GLY A 87 -0.26 -14.95 5.80
C GLY A 87 0.82 -13.88 5.72
N ILE A 88 1.11 -13.27 6.86
CA ILE A 88 2.21 -12.33 7.08
C ILE A 88 2.81 -12.64 8.44
N GLY A 89 4.13 -12.55 8.58
CA GLY A 89 4.78 -12.74 9.87
C GLY A 89 5.98 -11.83 10.06
N THR A 90 6.06 -11.23 11.25
CA THR A 90 7.23 -10.50 11.77
C THR A 90 7.25 -10.60 13.30
N ALA A 91 8.41 -10.43 13.92
CA ALA A 91 8.52 -10.41 15.37
C ALA A 91 8.28 -9.00 15.92
N VAL A 92 7.68 -8.91 17.12
CA VAL A 92 7.44 -7.62 17.82
C VAL A 92 8.28 -7.50 19.10
N GLY A 93 9.47 -8.11 19.10
CA GLY A 93 10.37 -8.17 20.25
C GLY A 93 9.70 -8.80 21.48
N ASP A 94 9.85 -8.15 22.64
CA ASP A 94 9.18 -8.55 23.90
C ASP A 94 7.71 -8.12 23.99
N GLY A 95 7.18 -7.44 22.97
CA GLY A 95 5.81 -6.93 22.91
C GLY A 95 5.51 -5.75 23.83
N SER A 96 6.51 -5.24 24.58
CA SER A 96 6.32 -4.11 25.52
C SER A 96 6.38 -2.74 24.85
N GLY A 97 6.76 -2.67 23.57
CA GLY A 97 6.86 -1.44 22.80
C GLY A 97 5.57 -1.16 22.02
N ASP A 98 5.02 0.03 22.23
CA ASP A 98 3.89 0.53 21.43
C ASP A 98 4.39 1.21 20.16
N ALA A 99 5.49 1.98 20.24
CA ALA A 99 6.18 2.52 19.07
C ALA A 99 7.64 2.79 19.41
N ARG A 100 8.54 1.92 18.96
CA ARG A 100 9.99 2.14 18.87
C ARG A 100 10.54 1.25 17.77
N SER A 101 11.60 1.70 17.11
CA SER A 101 12.46 0.83 16.33
C SER A 101 12.88 -0.40 17.16
N ALA A 102 13.10 -1.52 16.48
CA ALA A 102 13.64 -2.74 17.06
C ALA A 102 14.84 -2.41 17.95
N ARG A 103 14.86 -3.00 19.15
CA ARG A 103 16.00 -2.84 20.06
C ARG A 103 17.19 -3.62 19.49
N GLU A 104 18.38 -3.24 19.90
CA GLU A 104 19.58 -4.02 19.58
C GLU A 104 19.39 -5.48 20.04
N GLY A 105 19.43 -6.41 19.08
CA GLY A 105 19.21 -7.84 19.32
C GLY A 105 17.75 -8.32 19.18
N ASP A 106 16.80 -7.47 18.79
CA ASP A 106 15.49 -7.91 18.29
C ASP A 106 15.61 -8.35 16.82
N GLY A 107 14.82 -9.34 16.40
CA GLY A 107 14.76 -9.77 15.01
C GLY A 107 14.00 -8.80 14.10
N ARG A 108 14.57 -8.45 12.95
CA ARG A 108 14.07 -7.46 11.98
C ARG A 108 13.74 -8.13 10.64
N VAL A 109 12.92 -9.18 10.70
CA VAL A 109 12.56 -9.98 9.51
C VAL A 109 11.06 -10.05 9.35
N TRP A 110 10.60 -9.77 8.12
CA TRP A 110 9.22 -9.93 7.71
C TRP A 110 9.14 -10.98 6.60
N TYR A 111 8.05 -11.73 6.57
CA TYR A 111 7.73 -12.60 5.47
C TYR A 111 6.22 -12.58 5.18
N THR A 112 5.85 -13.01 3.98
CA THR A 112 4.46 -13.23 3.56
C THR A 112 4.29 -14.65 3.05
N LEU A 113 3.07 -15.15 3.01
CA LEU A 113 2.77 -16.50 2.54
C LEU A 113 1.78 -16.43 1.38
N THR A 114 2.06 -17.15 0.30
CA THR A 114 1.01 -17.62 -0.62
C THR A 114 0.58 -19.02 -0.17
N ARG A 115 -0.49 -19.60 -0.74
CA ARG A 115 -0.92 -20.96 -0.39
C ARG A 115 0.18 -22.02 -0.53
N GLY A 116 1.14 -21.78 -1.42
CA GLY A 116 2.18 -22.75 -1.77
C GLY A 116 3.56 -22.50 -1.18
N ALA A 117 3.84 -21.29 -0.70
CA ALA A 117 5.21 -20.87 -0.43
C ALA A 117 5.30 -19.73 0.58
N LEU A 118 6.43 -19.67 1.27
CA LEU A 118 6.88 -18.45 1.91
C LEU A 118 7.45 -17.51 0.84
N THR A 119 7.09 -16.24 0.87
CA THR A 119 7.39 -15.26 -0.18
C THR A 119 7.75 -13.90 0.39
N GLY A 120 8.50 -13.11 -0.38
CA GLY A 120 8.84 -11.73 -0.03
C GLY A 120 9.48 -11.58 1.34
N VAL A 121 10.52 -12.36 1.64
CA VAL A 121 11.26 -12.19 2.91
C VAL A 121 12.03 -10.88 2.85
N ARG A 122 11.96 -10.12 3.93
CA ARG A 122 12.52 -8.78 4.04
C ARG A 122 13.45 -8.64 5.23
N PHE A 123 14.49 -7.84 5.04
CA PHE A 123 15.53 -7.57 6.04
C PHE A 123 16.46 -6.45 5.55
N PRO A 124 16.96 -5.53 6.41
CA PRO A 124 16.49 -5.26 7.77
C PRO A 124 15.28 -4.31 7.82
N ARG A 125 14.80 -3.86 6.66
CA ARG A 125 13.64 -2.97 6.51
C ARG A 125 12.45 -3.69 5.88
N VAL A 126 11.24 -3.26 6.21
CA VAL A 126 9.99 -3.82 5.64
C VAL A 126 9.86 -3.57 4.13
N ASP A 127 10.58 -2.57 3.59
CA ASP A 127 10.59 -2.22 2.17
C ASP A 127 11.77 -2.84 1.38
N LEU A 128 12.61 -3.67 2.01
CA LEU A 128 13.76 -4.32 1.37
C LEU A 128 13.54 -5.82 1.19
N LEU A 129 13.27 -6.26 -0.04
CA LEU A 129 13.07 -7.65 -0.41
C LEU A 129 14.42 -8.38 -0.60
N ASN A 130 14.52 -9.60 -0.06
CA ASN A 130 15.73 -10.44 -0.19
C ASN A 130 15.46 -11.86 -0.68
N VAL A 131 14.22 -12.35 -0.54
CA VAL A 131 13.81 -13.66 -1.05
C VAL A 131 12.45 -13.53 -1.71
N ARG A 132 12.38 -13.83 -3.01
CA ARG A 132 11.10 -13.84 -3.73
C ARG A 132 10.22 -15.01 -3.32
N ARG A 133 10.80 -16.20 -3.14
CA ARG A 133 10.08 -17.45 -2.86
C ARG A 133 10.94 -18.48 -2.13
N PHE A 134 10.35 -19.16 -1.16
CA PHE A 134 10.88 -20.31 -0.47
C PHE A 134 9.78 -21.38 -0.35
N ASP A 135 9.95 -22.48 -1.07
CA ASP A 135 8.98 -23.55 -1.22
C ASP A 135 9.64 -24.93 -1.16
N PHE A 136 8.86 -26.00 -1.34
CA PHE A 136 9.35 -27.37 -1.27
C PHE A 136 9.08 -28.15 -2.55
N LEU A 137 9.93 -29.15 -2.81
CA LEU A 137 9.78 -30.12 -3.89
C LEU A 137 9.71 -31.53 -3.28
N VAL A 138 8.72 -32.32 -3.69
CA VAL A 138 8.65 -33.77 -3.43
C VAL A 138 8.95 -34.51 -4.73
N ALA A 139 9.90 -35.43 -4.71
CA ALA A 139 10.35 -36.14 -5.91
C ALA A 139 10.68 -37.61 -5.67
N ASP A 140 10.53 -38.45 -6.70
CA ASP A 140 10.85 -39.89 -6.64
C ASP A 140 12.19 -40.26 -7.31
N GLY A 141 12.91 -39.27 -7.87
CA GLY A 141 14.15 -39.51 -8.60
C GLY A 141 13.99 -40.19 -9.97
N GLN A 142 12.77 -40.54 -10.36
CA GLN A 142 12.45 -41.36 -11.55
C GLN A 142 11.49 -40.66 -12.54
N GLY A 143 10.98 -39.47 -12.22
CA GLY A 143 10.16 -38.68 -13.12
C GLY A 143 9.02 -37.92 -12.44
N TYR A 144 8.78 -38.14 -11.15
CA TYR A 144 7.82 -37.37 -10.36
C TYR A 144 8.48 -36.16 -9.71
N ALA A 145 7.87 -34.99 -9.88
CA ALA A 145 8.19 -33.75 -9.19
C ALA A 145 6.90 -33.01 -8.87
N ALA A 146 6.66 -32.76 -7.58
CA ALA A 146 5.54 -31.95 -7.11
C ALA A 146 6.09 -30.78 -6.30
N ARG A 147 5.76 -29.55 -6.73
CA ARG A 147 6.17 -28.31 -6.06
C ARG A 147 5.04 -27.84 -5.17
N THR A 148 5.37 -27.41 -3.95
CA THR A 148 4.37 -26.78 -3.09
C THR A 148 3.99 -25.41 -3.62
N ALA A 149 4.92 -24.67 -4.25
CA ALA A 149 4.58 -23.40 -4.89
C ALA A 149 3.55 -23.59 -6.01
N ASP A 150 2.45 -22.84 -5.93
CA ASP A 150 1.55 -22.62 -7.05
C ASP A 150 2.17 -21.54 -7.94
N LEU A 151 2.60 -21.97 -9.13
CA LEU A 151 3.34 -21.14 -10.09
C LEU A 151 2.45 -20.47 -11.12
N ASP A 152 1.35 -21.13 -11.44
CA ASP A 152 0.37 -20.69 -12.40
C ASP A 152 -0.98 -21.26 -11.99
N ARG A 153 -1.87 -20.37 -11.55
CA ARG A 153 -3.21 -20.75 -11.06
C ARG A 153 -4.08 -21.43 -12.13
N ARG A 154 -3.67 -21.34 -13.40
CA ARG A 154 -4.35 -21.99 -14.53
C ARG A 154 -4.02 -23.48 -14.63
N ASP A 155 -2.92 -23.90 -14.02
CA ASP A 155 -2.50 -25.29 -14.00
C ASP A 155 -3.18 -26.03 -12.86
N ASP A 156 -3.78 -27.17 -13.19
CA ASP A 156 -4.33 -28.10 -12.21
C ASP A 156 -3.27 -29.18 -11.94
N ASP A 157 -2.74 -29.20 -10.71
CA ASP A 157 -1.83 -30.25 -10.23
C ASP A 157 -2.46 -31.06 -9.10
N ASP A 158 -1.80 -32.16 -8.72
CA ASP A 158 -2.34 -33.08 -7.71
C ASP A 158 -1.99 -32.68 -6.27
N VAL A 159 -1.44 -31.48 -6.06
CA VAL A 159 -1.03 -30.99 -4.74
C VAL A 159 -2.13 -30.13 -4.14
N GLU A 160 -2.81 -30.68 -3.15
CA GLU A 160 -3.73 -29.91 -2.31
C GLU A 160 -2.92 -29.01 -1.37
N ARG A 161 -3.31 -27.74 -1.27
CA ARG A 161 -2.60 -26.69 -0.52
C ARG A 161 -3.57 -26.02 0.44
N THR A 162 -3.26 -26.04 1.72
CA THR A 162 -4.04 -25.30 2.72
C THR A 162 -3.13 -24.55 3.68
N VAL A 163 -3.62 -23.40 4.15
CA VAL A 163 -2.94 -22.57 5.14
C VAL A 163 -3.90 -22.31 6.28
N GLU A 164 -3.48 -22.57 7.51
CA GLU A 164 -4.28 -22.28 8.68
C GLU A 164 -3.51 -21.44 9.70
N PRO A 165 -4.17 -20.45 10.34
CA PRO A 165 -3.61 -19.79 11.51
C PRO A 165 -3.46 -20.78 12.68
N THR A 166 -2.26 -20.89 13.24
CA THR A 166 -1.96 -21.81 14.36
C THR A 166 -2.13 -21.15 15.74
N ALA A 167 -2.50 -19.87 15.75
CA ALA A 167 -2.79 -19.07 16.93
C ALA A 167 -3.86 -18.00 16.61
N GLY A 168 -4.66 -17.62 17.61
CA GLY A 168 -5.59 -16.50 17.52
C GLY A 168 -5.00 -15.17 18.04
N ASP A 169 -3.83 -15.24 18.67
CA ASP A 169 -3.14 -14.17 19.39
C ASP A 169 -1.70 -13.96 18.90
N ALA A 170 -1.38 -14.46 17.71
CA ALA A 170 -0.10 -14.25 17.04
C ALA A 170 -0.25 -14.49 15.53
N LEU A 171 0.57 -13.81 14.72
CA LEU A 171 0.70 -14.04 13.29
C LEU A 171 1.53 -15.30 13.00
N CYS A 172 0.96 -16.47 13.29
CA CYS A 172 1.56 -17.77 13.01
C CYS A 172 0.65 -18.59 12.11
N TYR A 173 1.25 -19.23 11.11
CA TYR A 173 0.53 -19.98 10.09
C TYR A 173 1.26 -21.29 9.80
N ARG A 174 0.48 -22.32 9.48
CA ARG A 174 0.98 -23.62 9.05
C ARG A 174 0.43 -23.94 7.67
N HIS A 175 1.35 -24.29 6.77
CA HIS A 175 1.02 -24.92 5.51
C HIS A 175 0.83 -26.41 5.72
N GLU A 176 -0.21 -26.96 5.10
CA GLU A 176 -0.44 -28.38 4.97
C GLU A 176 -0.61 -28.69 3.48
N PHE A 177 0.27 -29.56 2.99
CA PHE A 177 0.31 -30.01 1.60
C PHE A 177 0.05 -31.51 1.54
N SER A 178 -0.66 -31.96 0.52
CA SER A 178 -0.82 -33.40 0.28
C SER A 178 -0.98 -33.73 -1.19
N SER A 179 -0.55 -34.93 -1.59
CA SER A 179 -0.86 -35.51 -2.89
C SER A 179 -1.63 -36.79 -2.70
N ALA A 180 -2.87 -36.82 -3.17
CA ALA A 180 -3.66 -38.05 -3.14
C ALA A 180 -3.10 -39.10 -4.11
N SER A 181 -2.46 -38.68 -5.21
CA SER A 181 -1.95 -39.59 -6.24
C SER A 181 -0.71 -40.37 -5.79
N ARG A 182 0.13 -39.77 -4.95
CA ARG A 182 1.35 -40.38 -4.39
C ARG A 182 1.28 -40.66 -2.89
N GLY A 183 0.24 -40.19 -2.20
CA GLY A 183 -0.06 -40.51 -0.81
C GLY A 183 0.78 -39.77 0.23
N TRP A 184 1.56 -38.76 -0.13
CA TRP A 184 2.39 -38.04 0.84
C TRP A 184 1.69 -36.83 1.44
N THR A 185 2.15 -36.43 2.63
CA THR A 185 1.77 -35.18 3.30
C THR A 185 3.00 -34.41 3.75
N LEU A 186 2.91 -33.08 3.77
CA LEU A 186 3.97 -32.18 4.20
C LEU A 186 3.36 -31.02 5.00
N SER A 187 3.75 -30.89 6.26
CA SER A 187 3.39 -29.80 7.16
C SER A 187 4.58 -28.86 7.34
N VAL A 188 4.36 -27.54 7.22
CA VAL A 188 5.38 -26.53 7.46
C VAL A 188 4.83 -25.35 8.26
N GLU A 189 5.36 -25.09 9.46
CA GLU A 189 5.03 -23.88 10.25
C GLU A 189 6.23 -22.92 10.27
N TYR A 190 5.98 -21.62 10.12
CA TYR A 190 7.02 -20.58 10.06
C TYR A 190 6.94 -19.62 11.26
N VAL A 191 8.09 -19.15 11.73
CA VAL A 191 8.20 -18.01 12.68
C VAL A 191 9.43 -17.17 12.39
N ALA A 192 9.35 -15.84 12.55
CA ALA A 192 10.54 -15.01 12.65
C ALA A 192 11.16 -15.18 14.05
N ASP A 193 12.48 -15.37 14.16
CA ASP A 193 13.14 -15.46 15.47
C ASP A 193 13.05 -14.07 16.16
N PRO A 194 12.40 -13.94 17.32
CA PRO A 194 12.29 -12.64 17.98
C PRO A 194 13.61 -12.03 18.42
N LYS A 195 14.69 -12.82 18.49
CA LYS A 195 16.00 -12.40 19.02
C LYS A 195 17.09 -12.30 17.95
N ARG A 196 16.76 -12.58 16.69
CA ARG A 196 17.74 -12.70 15.60
C ARG A 196 17.08 -12.42 14.27
N ASP A 197 17.89 -11.94 13.34
CA ASP A 197 17.47 -11.72 11.96
C ASP A 197 17.37 -13.05 11.20
N ALA A 198 16.37 -13.88 11.53
CA ALA A 198 16.14 -15.17 10.90
C ALA A 198 14.66 -15.55 10.83
N VAL A 199 14.32 -16.36 9.83
CA VAL A 199 13.06 -17.14 9.79
C VAL A 199 13.38 -18.60 10.09
N LEU A 200 12.62 -19.22 10.98
CA LEU A 200 12.63 -20.66 11.22
C LEU A 200 11.42 -21.32 10.56
N ALA A 201 11.61 -22.52 10.01
CA ALA A 201 10.54 -23.37 9.51
C ALA A 201 10.63 -24.77 10.14
N ASP A 202 9.53 -25.24 10.71
CA ASP A 202 9.38 -26.60 11.23
C ASP A 202 8.75 -27.48 10.16
N VAL A 203 9.45 -28.53 9.72
CA VAL A 203 9.07 -29.34 8.56
C VAL A 203 8.83 -30.78 8.99
N SER A 204 7.61 -31.26 8.77
CA SER A 204 7.22 -32.65 8.95
C SER A 204 6.76 -33.23 7.61
N PHE A 205 7.44 -34.25 7.12
CA PHE A 205 7.12 -34.94 5.86
C PHE A 205 6.82 -36.42 6.11
N ASP A 206 5.63 -36.85 5.68
CA ASP A 206 5.24 -38.27 5.66
C ASP A 206 5.09 -38.75 4.21
N PRO A 207 5.99 -39.61 3.72
CA PRO A 207 5.92 -40.18 2.37
C PRO A 207 4.94 -41.37 2.26
N SER A 208 4.34 -41.81 3.37
CA SER A 208 3.43 -42.96 3.39
C SER A 208 1.97 -42.52 3.23
N GLY A 209 1.32 -43.09 2.20
CA GLY A 209 -0.12 -42.98 1.94
C GLY A 209 -0.94 -42.93 3.21
N GLY A 210 -1.57 -41.78 3.47
CA GLY A 210 -2.44 -41.60 4.63
C GLY A 210 -3.42 -42.75 4.81
N ASP A 211 -3.26 -43.48 5.92
CA ASP A 211 -4.40 -44.01 6.67
C ASP A 211 -3.98 -44.14 8.14
N GLY A 212 -4.28 -43.09 8.92
CA GLY A 212 -4.20 -43.09 10.38
C GLY A 212 -5.24 -43.99 11.06
N GLY A 213 -5.70 -45.05 10.39
CA GLY A 213 -6.65 -46.03 10.89
C GLY A 213 -5.95 -47.27 11.42
N ALA A 214 -5.89 -47.42 12.75
CA ALA A 214 -5.47 -48.64 13.42
C ALA A 214 -6.22 -49.88 12.86
N GLY A 215 -5.51 -50.71 12.08
CA GLY A 215 -6.06 -51.93 11.50
C GLY A 215 -4.97 -52.95 11.18
N GLY A 216 -4.59 -53.75 12.18
CA GLY A 216 -3.73 -54.91 11.96
C GLY A 216 -4.38 -55.90 10.98
N GLY A 217 -3.75 -56.08 9.83
CA GLY A 217 -4.19 -57.04 8.81
C GLY A 217 -3.02 -57.48 7.95
N SER A 218 -2.42 -58.62 8.30
CA SER A 218 -1.48 -59.35 7.44
C SER A 218 -2.21 -59.83 6.18
N GLY A 219 -1.91 -59.25 5.03
CA GLY A 219 -2.39 -59.69 3.72
C GLY A 219 -1.25 -59.71 2.71
N GLU A 220 -0.75 -60.89 2.39
CA GLU A 220 0.16 -61.13 1.28
C GLU A 220 -0.60 -61.03 -0.06
N GLY A 221 -0.10 -60.19 -0.98
CA GLY A 221 -0.17 -60.42 -2.42
C GLY A 221 -1.14 -59.57 -3.25
N SER A 222 -0.59 -58.63 -4.01
CA SER A 222 -0.76 -58.53 -5.48
C SER A 222 0.13 -57.43 -6.09
N ASP A 223 1.06 -57.83 -6.97
CA ASP A 223 1.77 -57.01 -7.95
C ASP A 223 0.78 -56.37 -8.95
N ASP A 224 0.87 -55.05 -9.14
CA ASP A 224 0.96 -54.35 -10.45
C ASP A 224 0.76 -52.83 -10.29
N GLY A 225 1.64 -52.22 -9.49
CA GLY A 225 1.92 -50.78 -9.50
C GLY A 225 3.43 -50.61 -9.23
N PRO A 226 4.13 -49.64 -9.83
CA PRO A 226 5.54 -49.43 -9.54
C PRO A 226 5.70 -49.23 -8.04
N ASP A 227 6.61 -49.98 -7.44
CA ASP A 227 7.12 -49.74 -6.07
C ASP A 227 7.46 -48.25 -6.00
N PRO A 228 6.76 -47.42 -5.21
CA PRO A 228 7.04 -45.99 -5.19
C PRO A 228 8.48 -45.86 -4.69
N GLY A 229 9.38 -45.39 -5.57
CA GLY A 229 10.73 -45.05 -5.17
C GLY A 229 10.65 -44.13 -3.94
N GLU A 230 11.55 -44.32 -2.97
CA GLU A 230 11.54 -43.56 -1.72
C GLU A 230 11.44 -42.05 -2.04
N LEU A 231 10.32 -41.44 -1.66
CA LEU A 231 10.10 -40.02 -1.91
C LEU A 231 11.11 -39.20 -1.15
N SER A 232 11.68 -38.21 -1.84
CA SER A 232 12.61 -37.23 -1.26
C SER A 232 11.93 -35.87 -1.18
N VAL A 233 12.18 -35.16 -0.09
CA VAL A 233 11.71 -33.78 0.10
C VAL A 233 12.89 -32.81 0.08
N TYR A 234 12.74 -31.72 -0.67
CA TYR A 234 13.75 -30.69 -0.86
C TYR A 234 13.20 -29.33 -0.46
N ALA A 235 14.05 -28.53 0.19
CA ALA A 235 13.86 -27.09 0.34
C ALA A 235 14.37 -26.37 -0.91
N VAL A 236 13.58 -25.46 -1.46
CA VAL A 236 13.90 -24.67 -2.67
C VAL A 236 13.77 -23.19 -2.33
N CYS A 237 14.90 -22.49 -2.17
CA CYS A 237 14.94 -21.05 -1.96
C CYS A 237 15.34 -20.34 -3.24
N ARG A 238 14.58 -19.30 -3.60
CA ARG A 238 14.82 -18.38 -4.71
C ARG A 238 15.12 -16.99 -4.14
N PRO A 239 16.41 -16.66 -3.91
CA PRO A 239 16.80 -15.31 -3.51
C PRO A 239 16.45 -14.28 -4.57
N ALA A 240 16.31 -13.05 -4.11
CA ALA A 240 16.33 -11.83 -4.90
C ALA A 240 16.89 -10.76 -3.96
N VAL A 241 18.18 -10.86 -3.66
CA VAL A 241 18.84 -10.08 -2.60
C VAL A 241 18.84 -8.61 -3.01
N THR A 242 18.52 -7.71 -2.08
CA THR A 242 18.46 -6.27 -2.35
C THR A 242 17.52 -5.88 -3.51
N THR A 243 16.35 -6.53 -3.57
CA THR A 243 15.26 -6.24 -4.51
C THR A 243 15.56 -6.59 -5.98
N GLY A 244 16.58 -7.42 -6.26
CA GLY A 244 16.86 -7.91 -7.61
C GLY A 244 17.53 -9.27 -7.58
N THR A 245 17.76 -9.88 -8.74
CA THR A 245 18.53 -11.13 -8.85
C THR A 245 19.85 -10.96 -9.57
N GLU A 246 20.05 -9.90 -10.35
CA GLU A 246 21.23 -9.74 -11.22
C GLU A 246 22.55 -9.55 -10.47
N GLY A 247 22.54 -8.88 -9.32
CA GLY A 247 23.70 -8.64 -8.47
C GLY A 247 24.10 -9.85 -7.62
N ASP A 248 23.16 -10.77 -7.37
CA ASP A 248 23.34 -11.86 -6.42
C ASP A 248 24.49 -12.82 -6.79
N ALA A 249 25.35 -13.07 -5.80
CA ALA A 249 26.31 -14.16 -5.79
C ALA A 249 25.82 -15.27 -4.85
N HIS A 250 25.80 -16.50 -5.36
CA HIS A 250 25.27 -17.67 -4.65
C HIS A 250 26.37 -18.67 -4.42
N ALA A 251 26.36 -19.32 -3.26
CA ALA A 251 27.33 -20.35 -2.94
C ALA A 251 26.73 -21.47 -2.09
N ARG A 252 27.29 -22.67 -2.26
CA ARG A 252 27.19 -23.76 -1.29
C ARG A 252 28.48 -23.79 -0.49
N ALA A 253 28.38 -23.51 0.79
CA ALA A 253 29.48 -23.57 1.74
C ALA A 253 29.37 -24.83 2.64
N THR A 254 30.32 -24.99 3.54
CA THR A 254 30.28 -25.98 4.61
C THR A 254 30.63 -25.30 5.92
N ALA A 255 29.72 -25.33 6.88
CA ALA A 255 29.91 -24.78 8.22
C ALA A 255 29.74 -25.92 9.23
N GLY A 256 30.73 -26.13 10.12
CA GLY A 256 30.68 -27.22 11.10
C GLY A 256 30.74 -28.65 10.51
N GLY A 257 30.86 -28.80 9.20
CA GLY A 257 30.78 -30.11 8.50
C GLY A 257 29.50 -30.28 7.68
N ASP A 258 28.51 -29.41 7.88
CA ASP A 258 27.21 -29.48 7.23
C ASP A 258 27.10 -28.47 6.07
N PRO A 259 26.44 -28.83 4.96
CA PRO A 259 26.21 -27.89 3.87
C PRO A 259 25.34 -26.71 4.31
N VAL A 260 25.74 -25.49 3.94
CA VAL A 260 24.93 -24.27 4.08
C VAL A 260 24.81 -23.63 2.70
N LEU A 261 23.62 -23.17 2.34
CA LEU A 261 23.34 -22.49 1.08
C LEU A 261 23.27 -21.00 1.34
N THR A 262 24.08 -20.20 0.66
CA THR A 262 24.21 -18.76 0.92
C THR A 262 23.99 -17.95 -0.34
N ALA A 263 23.43 -16.76 -0.17
CA ALA A 263 23.35 -15.74 -1.20
C ALA A 263 23.84 -14.42 -0.61
N THR A 264 24.54 -13.62 -1.41
CA THR A 264 24.96 -12.28 -1.03
C THR A 264 24.86 -11.35 -2.22
N ASP A 265 24.45 -10.12 -1.96
CA ASP A 265 24.61 -9.02 -2.90
C ASP A 265 25.43 -7.93 -2.19
N GLY A 266 26.40 -7.38 -2.93
CA GLY A 266 27.21 -6.23 -2.52
C GLY A 266 27.41 -5.26 -3.68
N GLY A 267 26.37 -5.13 -4.51
CA GLY A 267 26.36 -4.39 -5.75
C GLY A 267 26.07 -2.90 -5.59
N ASP A 268 26.56 -2.13 -6.56
CA ASP A 268 26.20 -0.73 -6.75
C ASP A 268 24.83 -0.62 -7.47
N GLY A 269 23.97 0.29 -7.02
CA GLY A 269 22.73 0.64 -7.73
C GLY A 269 21.43 0.17 -7.07
N GLY A 270 21.46 -0.18 -5.79
CA GLY A 270 20.26 -0.49 -5.00
C GLY A 270 19.28 0.70 -4.93
N VAL A 271 17.98 0.41 -5.04
CA VAL A 271 16.93 1.44 -4.91
C VAL A 271 16.66 1.82 -3.46
N ILE A 272 16.82 0.86 -2.54
CA ILE A 272 16.74 1.06 -1.09
C ILE A 272 18.13 1.39 -0.54
N ARG A 273 18.21 2.39 0.34
CA ARG A 273 19.47 2.91 0.90
C ARG A 273 19.60 2.61 2.39
N ASP A 274 20.84 2.37 2.82
CA ASP A 274 21.16 2.22 4.23
C ASP A 274 21.09 3.57 4.98
N ALA A 275 21.36 3.53 6.29
CA ALA A 275 21.32 4.72 7.14
C ALA A 275 22.38 5.78 6.78
N ASP A 276 23.46 5.39 6.09
CA ASP A 276 24.53 6.29 5.63
C ASP A 276 24.27 6.81 4.20
N GLY A 277 23.16 6.40 3.57
CA GLY A 277 22.79 6.76 2.20
C GLY A 277 23.48 5.91 1.13
N GLY A 278 24.18 4.85 1.54
CA GLY A 278 24.81 3.86 0.67
C GLY A 278 23.83 2.80 0.16
N ASP A 279 24.31 1.93 -0.73
CA ASP A 279 23.60 0.71 -1.08
C ASP A 279 23.67 -0.29 0.08
N TYR A 280 22.63 -1.11 0.24
CA TYR A 280 22.69 -2.21 1.20
C TYR A 280 23.57 -3.34 0.66
N ASP A 281 24.54 -3.76 1.46
CA ASP A 281 25.15 -5.08 1.31
C ASP A 281 24.35 -6.07 2.18
N ILE A 282 23.86 -7.16 1.61
CA ILE A 282 23.11 -8.18 2.36
C ILE A 282 23.66 -9.56 2.09
N SER A 283 23.68 -10.37 3.14
CA SER A 283 23.91 -11.80 3.06
C SER A 283 22.76 -12.58 3.69
N LEU A 284 22.41 -13.71 3.08
CA LEU A 284 21.50 -14.70 3.63
C LEU A 284 22.13 -16.10 3.63
N ALA A 285 21.66 -16.94 4.56
CA ALA A 285 22.08 -18.32 4.68
C ALA A 285 20.92 -19.24 5.07
N LEU A 286 20.70 -20.27 4.26
CA LEU A 286 19.76 -21.35 4.53
C LEU A 286 20.52 -22.56 5.09
N ALA A 287 20.16 -22.95 6.31
CA ALA A 287 20.69 -24.10 7.03
C ALA A 287 19.55 -25.03 7.49
N ALA A 288 19.91 -26.30 7.75
CA ALA A 288 19.00 -27.33 8.23
C ALA A 288 19.60 -28.04 9.46
N ASP A 289 18.75 -28.49 10.38
CA ASP A 289 19.09 -29.42 11.47
C ASP A 289 18.29 -30.72 11.28
N PRO A 290 18.93 -31.88 11.04
CA PRO A 290 20.36 -32.18 11.24
C PRO A 290 21.30 -31.82 10.07
N GLY A 291 20.80 -31.26 8.97
CA GLY A 291 21.60 -30.86 7.80
C GLY A 291 20.99 -31.32 6.47
N PHE A 292 21.58 -30.90 5.35
CA PHE A 292 21.17 -31.35 4.02
C PHE A 292 21.91 -32.63 3.58
N GLU A 293 21.19 -33.67 3.17
CA GLU A 293 21.78 -34.87 2.55
C GLU A 293 22.46 -34.56 1.21
N TRP A 294 21.88 -33.60 0.48
CA TRP A 294 22.32 -33.14 -0.81
C TRP A 294 22.01 -31.65 -0.93
N ALA A 295 22.90 -30.87 -1.56
CA ALA A 295 22.67 -29.44 -1.75
C ALA A 295 23.35 -28.91 -3.01
N THR A 296 22.76 -27.90 -3.65
CA THR A 296 23.29 -27.19 -4.82
C THR A 296 22.93 -25.70 -4.76
N ALA A 297 23.79 -24.87 -5.33
CA ALA A 297 23.52 -23.46 -5.61
C ALA A 297 23.79 -23.24 -7.11
N ALA A 298 22.73 -23.16 -7.92
CA ALA A 298 22.82 -23.19 -9.38
C ALA A 298 22.02 -22.04 -10.03
N GLY A 299 22.55 -21.47 -11.11
CA GLY A 299 21.90 -20.38 -11.85
C GLY A 299 20.71 -20.89 -12.67
N VAL A 300 19.68 -20.08 -12.88
CA VAL A 300 18.46 -20.48 -13.60
C VAL A 300 18.22 -19.58 -14.82
N PRO A 301 17.93 -20.15 -16.02
CA PRO A 301 17.80 -21.59 -16.30
C PRO A 301 19.14 -22.33 -16.43
N ASP A 302 19.27 -23.48 -15.78
CA ASP A 302 20.28 -24.51 -16.09
C ASP A 302 19.61 -25.89 -16.24
N GLU A 303 20.21 -26.78 -17.02
CA GLU A 303 19.63 -28.10 -17.34
C GLU A 303 19.48 -28.99 -16.09
N SER A 304 20.41 -28.95 -15.14
CA SER A 304 20.40 -29.77 -13.93
C SER A 304 19.26 -29.35 -13.01
N THR A 305 19.14 -28.05 -12.73
CA THR A 305 18.06 -27.51 -11.90
C THR A 305 16.71 -27.65 -12.58
N ALA A 306 16.59 -27.34 -13.88
CA ALA A 306 15.34 -27.51 -14.60
C ALA A 306 14.87 -28.97 -14.56
N ARG A 307 15.79 -29.93 -14.75
CA ARG A 307 15.49 -31.36 -14.66
C ARG A 307 15.07 -31.78 -13.25
N LEU A 308 15.69 -31.26 -12.20
CA LEU A 308 15.28 -31.53 -10.82
C LEU A 308 13.87 -30.97 -10.55
N LEU A 309 13.64 -29.70 -10.86
CA LEU A 309 12.40 -29.02 -10.52
C LEU A 309 11.19 -29.50 -11.34
N THR A 310 11.41 -30.05 -12.55
CA THR A 310 10.33 -30.52 -13.44
C THR A 310 10.19 -32.04 -13.51
N ARG A 311 11.24 -32.80 -13.21
CA ARG A 311 11.24 -34.28 -13.33
C ARG A 311 11.72 -34.99 -12.07
N GLY A 312 12.14 -34.25 -11.05
CA GLY A 312 12.52 -34.81 -9.75
C GLY A 312 13.84 -35.56 -9.77
N VAL A 313 14.64 -35.40 -10.83
CA VAL A 313 15.90 -36.13 -11.00
C VAL A 313 17.08 -35.21 -10.70
N GLU A 314 17.84 -35.54 -9.66
CA GLU A 314 19.09 -34.85 -9.34
C GLU A 314 20.08 -34.95 -10.51
N GLY A 315 20.68 -33.81 -10.86
CA GLY A 315 21.83 -33.75 -11.76
C GLY A 315 23.12 -33.42 -11.02
N ASP A 316 24.10 -32.90 -11.76
CA ASP A 316 25.37 -32.47 -11.17
C ASP A 316 25.15 -31.29 -10.21
N ARG A 317 25.89 -31.32 -9.10
CA ARG A 317 25.86 -30.27 -8.07
C ARG A 317 26.68 -29.07 -8.54
N SER A 318 26.11 -27.88 -8.43
CA SER A 318 26.88 -26.64 -8.48
C SER A 318 27.22 -26.16 -7.08
N ARG A 319 28.38 -25.52 -6.95
CA ARG A 319 28.84 -24.91 -5.69
C ARG A 319 28.70 -23.39 -5.68
N GLU A 320 28.51 -22.79 -6.85
CA GLU A 320 28.42 -21.34 -7.00
C GLU A 320 27.54 -20.99 -8.21
N ALA A 321 26.89 -19.84 -8.12
CA ALA A 321 26.15 -19.25 -9.21
C ALA A 321 26.16 -17.72 -9.07
N LYS A 322 25.76 -17.03 -10.14
CA LYS A 322 25.55 -15.58 -10.16
C LYS A 322 24.23 -15.26 -10.87
N GLY A 323 23.63 -14.13 -10.53
CA GLY A 323 22.35 -13.73 -11.10
C GLY A 323 21.18 -14.52 -10.52
N ASN A 324 20.10 -14.69 -11.29
CA ASN A 324 18.97 -15.55 -10.93
C ASN A 324 19.43 -16.99 -10.64
N ALA A 325 19.18 -17.50 -9.43
CA ALA A 325 19.60 -18.83 -9.01
C ALA A 325 18.53 -19.57 -8.20
N ALA A 326 18.80 -20.84 -7.94
CA ALA A 326 18.08 -21.69 -7.00
C ALA A 326 19.06 -22.25 -5.96
N LEU A 327 18.74 -22.04 -4.69
CA LEU A 327 19.38 -22.70 -3.56
C LEU A 327 18.52 -23.91 -3.20
N VAL A 328 19.00 -25.12 -3.51
CA VAL A 328 18.21 -26.35 -3.31
C VAL A 328 18.94 -27.31 -2.38
N GLY A 329 18.25 -27.78 -1.35
CA GLY A 329 18.78 -28.73 -0.37
C GLY A 329 17.79 -29.87 -0.11
N ARG A 330 18.22 -31.12 -0.31
CA ARG A 330 17.45 -32.31 0.05
C ARG A 330 17.50 -32.50 1.57
N LEU A 331 16.34 -32.54 2.20
CA LEU A 331 16.21 -32.69 3.65
C LEU A 331 16.33 -34.16 4.05
N ALA A 332 15.59 -35.02 3.35
CA ALA A 332 15.58 -36.46 3.59
C ALA A 332 15.14 -37.22 2.35
N THR A 333 15.54 -38.50 2.32
CA THR A 333 14.89 -39.55 1.51
C THR A 333 14.05 -40.40 2.47
N GLY A 334 12.73 -40.42 2.30
CA GLY A 334 11.79 -40.97 3.28
C GLY A 334 11.23 -39.92 4.26
N PRO A 335 10.69 -40.34 5.42
CA PRO A 335 10.11 -39.42 6.40
C PRO A 335 11.12 -38.39 6.91
N ALA A 336 10.65 -37.16 7.17
CA ALA A 336 11.50 -36.08 7.67
C ALA A 336 10.84 -35.33 8.84
N GLU A 337 11.65 -35.04 9.86
CA GLU A 337 11.34 -34.11 10.96
C GLU A 337 12.55 -33.19 11.06
N THR A 338 12.46 -32.01 10.45
CA THR A 338 13.60 -31.13 10.20
C THR A 338 13.25 -29.69 10.55
N THR A 339 14.16 -28.98 11.20
CA THR A 339 14.06 -27.52 11.32
C THR A 339 14.97 -26.84 10.32
N LEU A 340 14.45 -25.88 9.58
CA LEU A 340 15.20 -25.00 8.68
C LEU A 340 15.35 -23.61 9.30
N ALA A 341 16.47 -22.96 9.04
CA ALA A 341 16.69 -21.55 9.38
C ALA A 341 17.20 -20.79 8.16
N LEU A 342 16.54 -19.69 7.84
CA LEU A 342 16.98 -18.68 6.89
C LEU A 342 17.47 -17.47 7.68
N GLY A 343 18.78 -17.39 7.91
CA GLY A 343 19.43 -16.30 8.63
C GLY A 343 19.93 -15.20 7.71
N PHE A 344 19.94 -13.97 8.22
CA PHE A 344 20.37 -12.77 7.50
C PHE A 344 21.49 -12.05 8.25
N ALA A 345 22.24 -11.23 7.52
CA ALA A 345 23.19 -10.27 8.05
C ALA A 345 23.37 -9.11 7.07
N GLU A 346 23.56 -7.91 7.62
CA GLU A 346 24.08 -6.76 6.86
C GLU A 346 25.56 -7.01 6.56
N GLY A 347 25.99 -6.66 5.35
CA GLY A 347 27.32 -6.92 4.80
C GLY A 347 27.37 -8.10 3.83
N SER A 348 28.42 -8.10 3.01
CA SER A 348 28.66 -9.11 1.96
C SER A 348 29.39 -10.38 2.44
N ASP A 349 29.58 -10.55 3.76
CA ASP A 349 30.13 -11.79 4.33
C ASP A 349 29.02 -12.77 4.73
N PRO A 350 28.82 -13.87 3.97
CA PRO A 350 27.79 -14.85 4.27
C PRO A 350 28.05 -15.65 5.56
N SER A 351 29.24 -15.57 6.15
CA SER A 351 29.55 -16.28 7.40
C SER A 351 28.74 -15.75 8.59
N ALA A 352 28.42 -14.44 8.58
CA ALA A 352 27.58 -13.83 9.61
C ALA A 352 26.13 -14.34 9.52
N ALA A 353 25.54 -14.35 8.31
CA ALA A 353 24.20 -14.89 8.09
C ALA A 353 24.11 -16.38 8.45
N ALA A 354 25.15 -17.17 8.12
CA ALA A 354 25.23 -18.58 8.50
C ALA A 354 25.30 -18.76 10.03
N ALA A 355 26.06 -17.91 10.73
CA ALA A 355 26.11 -17.92 12.18
C ALA A 355 24.74 -17.59 12.80
N THR A 356 24.01 -16.61 12.25
CA THR A 356 22.65 -16.27 12.67
C THR A 356 21.68 -17.45 12.49
N ALA A 357 21.73 -18.12 11.33
CA ALA A 357 20.92 -19.31 11.04
C ALA A 357 21.18 -20.44 12.05
N HIS A 358 22.45 -20.79 12.28
CA HIS A 358 22.82 -21.86 13.22
C HIS A 358 22.49 -21.53 14.69
N GLN A 359 22.60 -20.27 15.11
CA GLN A 359 22.18 -19.87 16.46
C GLN A 359 20.66 -19.98 16.65
N SER A 360 19.88 -19.68 15.61
CA SER A 360 18.43 -19.85 15.61
C SER A 360 18.06 -21.35 15.67
N LEU A 361 18.72 -22.19 14.87
CA LEU A 361 18.58 -23.67 14.95
C LEU A 361 18.95 -24.20 16.35
N SER A 362 20.03 -23.70 16.94
CA SER A 362 20.47 -24.09 18.29
C SER A 362 19.46 -23.71 19.38
N THR A 363 18.67 -22.64 19.16
CA THR A 363 17.55 -22.26 20.03
C THR A 363 16.37 -23.22 19.84
N GLY A 364 16.16 -23.66 18.59
CA GLY A 364 15.12 -24.60 18.20
C GLY A 364 13.77 -23.93 17.92
N PHE A 365 13.01 -24.48 16.98
CA PHE A 365 11.74 -23.92 16.52
C PHE A 365 10.72 -23.72 17.65
N SER A 366 10.52 -24.73 18.50
CA SER A 366 9.53 -24.68 19.59
C SER A 366 9.78 -23.53 20.57
N ALA A 367 11.05 -23.22 20.89
CA ALA A 367 11.41 -22.13 21.78
C ALA A 367 11.24 -20.76 21.11
N ALA A 368 11.64 -20.64 19.83
CA ALA A 368 11.42 -19.43 19.04
C ALA A 368 9.92 -19.14 18.88
N ARG A 369 9.11 -20.13 18.49
CA ARG A 369 7.65 -20.02 18.38
C ARG A 369 6.99 -19.59 19.70
N THR A 370 7.42 -20.17 20.82
CA THR A 370 6.90 -19.78 22.15
C THR A 370 7.19 -18.31 22.45
N THR A 371 8.42 -17.84 22.17
CA THR A 371 8.82 -16.45 22.39
C THR A 371 8.08 -15.50 21.45
N TYR A 372 7.96 -15.89 20.17
CA TYR A 372 7.25 -15.14 19.13
C TYR A 372 5.80 -14.89 19.51
N ARG A 373 5.08 -15.96 19.89
CA ARG A 373 3.68 -15.86 20.33
C ARG A 373 3.54 -15.07 21.64
N ALA A 374 4.53 -15.14 22.54
CA ALA A 374 4.52 -14.36 23.76
C ALA A 374 4.64 -12.85 23.49
N GLY A 375 5.48 -12.44 22.54
CA GLY A 375 5.61 -11.04 22.11
C GLY A 375 4.30 -10.50 21.55
N TRP A 376 3.66 -11.22 20.62
CA TRP A 376 2.35 -10.82 20.08
C TRP A 376 1.26 -10.77 21.13
N ARG A 377 1.17 -11.76 22.03
CA ARG A 377 0.21 -11.72 23.13
C ARG A 377 0.44 -10.53 24.07
N ALA A 378 1.69 -10.20 24.34
CA ALA A 378 2.04 -9.04 25.17
C ALA A 378 1.62 -7.73 24.49
N TRP A 379 1.87 -7.59 23.19
CA TRP A 379 1.45 -6.42 22.42
C TRP A 379 -0.09 -6.31 22.33
N LEU A 380 -0.78 -7.42 22.04
CA LEU A 380 -2.25 -7.48 21.99
C LEU A 380 -2.92 -7.24 23.35
N ALA A 381 -2.23 -7.42 24.47
CA ALA A 381 -2.80 -7.15 25.79
C ALA A 381 -3.15 -5.67 26.00
N GLY A 382 -2.54 -4.77 25.22
CA GLY A 382 -2.86 -3.34 25.19
C GLY A 382 -3.80 -2.92 24.07
N VAL A 383 -4.43 -3.86 23.36
CA VAL A 383 -5.41 -3.60 22.30
C VAL A 383 -6.82 -3.67 22.87
N ASP A 384 -7.56 -2.57 22.75
CA ASP A 384 -8.98 -2.51 23.11
C ASP A 384 -9.82 -3.20 22.03
N VAL A 385 -10.63 -4.19 22.42
CA VAL A 385 -11.50 -4.96 21.52
C VAL A 385 -12.96 -4.56 21.79
N PRO A 386 -13.70 -4.01 20.80
CA PRO A 386 -15.07 -3.56 20.99
C PRO A 386 -16.07 -4.72 21.13
N ASP A 387 -17.20 -4.48 21.79
CA ASP A 387 -18.31 -5.42 22.02
C ASP A 387 -18.95 -5.90 20.70
N SER A 388 -18.96 -5.04 19.67
CA SER A 388 -19.43 -5.35 18.31
C SER A 388 -18.76 -6.57 17.68
N VAL A 389 -17.52 -6.89 18.07
CA VAL A 389 -16.77 -8.06 17.60
C VAL A 389 -16.46 -9.05 18.70
N ALA A 390 -16.37 -8.63 19.96
CA ALA A 390 -15.94 -9.48 21.07
C ALA A 390 -16.87 -10.69 21.31
N GLY A 391 -18.16 -10.56 20.99
CA GLY A 391 -19.16 -11.61 21.16
C GLY A 391 -19.16 -12.70 20.08
N ASP A 392 -18.48 -12.49 18.96
CA ASP A 392 -18.38 -13.43 17.84
C ASP A 392 -16.91 -13.89 17.68
N GLU A 393 -16.67 -15.20 17.75
CA GLU A 393 -15.30 -15.73 17.72
C GLU A 393 -14.58 -15.43 16.41
N ALA A 394 -15.28 -15.45 15.28
CA ALA A 394 -14.69 -15.17 13.97
C ALA A 394 -14.37 -13.68 13.81
N LEU A 395 -15.29 -12.79 14.21
CA LEU A 395 -15.04 -11.35 14.19
C LEU A 395 -13.93 -10.94 15.16
N ALA A 396 -13.92 -11.48 16.39
CA ALA A 396 -12.85 -11.23 17.35
C ALA A 396 -11.49 -11.74 16.84
N ALA A 397 -11.47 -12.87 16.14
CA ALA A 397 -10.27 -13.43 15.52
C ALA A 397 -9.75 -12.55 14.37
N LEU A 398 -10.64 -12.07 13.49
CA LEU A 398 -10.28 -11.13 12.43
C LEU A 398 -9.84 -9.76 12.98
N TYR A 399 -10.49 -9.28 14.04
CA TYR A 399 -10.11 -8.03 14.70
C TYR A 399 -8.68 -8.09 15.24
N ARG A 400 -8.33 -9.15 15.98
CA ARG A 400 -6.96 -9.36 16.48
C ARG A 400 -5.97 -9.49 15.33
N THR A 401 -6.30 -10.23 14.27
CA THR A 401 -5.44 -10.30 13.07
C THR A 401 -5.26 -8.92 12.44
N SER A 402 -6.33 -8.13 12.30
CA SER A 402 -6.27 -6.78 11.73
C SER A 402 -5.35 -5.85 12.53
N ALA A 403 -5.46 -5.87 13.86
CA ALA A 403 -4.56 -5.13 14.74
C ALA A 403 -3.08 -5.54 14.53
N MET A 404 -2.81 -6.85 14.46
CA MET A 404 -1.46 -7.36 14.24
C MET A 404 -0.93 -7.06 12.83
N VAL A 405 -1.79 -7.08 11.79
CA VAL A 405 -1.42 -6.74 10.41
C VAL A 405 -1.00 -5.28 10.31
N ILE A 406 -1.77 -4.36 10.89
CA ILE A 406 -1.43 -2.93 10.93
C ILE A 406 -0.07 -2.73 11.63
N ARG A 407 0.17 -3.43 12.75
CA ARG A 407 1.49 -3.38 13.42
C ARG A 407 2.61 -4.02 12.60
N ALA A 408 2.33 -5.10 11.88
CA ALA A 408 3.33 -5.81 11.07
C ALA A 408 3.75 -5.02 9.82
N ALA A 409 2.93 -4.05 9.39
CA ALA A 409 3.26 -3.14 8.30
C ALA A 409 4.23 -2.01 8.70
N GLU A 410 4.49 -1.80 9.99
CA GLU A 410 5.46 -0.82 10.46
C GLU A 410 6.89 -1.32 10.32
N ASP A 411 7.79 -0.44 9.86
CA ASP A 411 9.21 -0.70 9.79
C ASP A 411 9.86 -0.82 11.17
N ALA A 412 10.84 -1.71 11.30
CA ALA A 412 11.54 -1.90 12.57
C ALA A 412 12.71 -0.93 12.76
N THR A 413 13.14 -0.20 11.74
CA THR A 413 14.28 0.73 11.82
C THR A 413 13.84 2.19 11.97
N VAL A 414 12.72 2.56 11.34
CA VAL A 414 12.11 3.89 11.40
C VAL A 414 10.73 3.80 12.04
N ALA A 415 10.63 4.23 13.30
CA ALA A 415 9.38 4.19 14.05
C ALA A 415 8.27 5.01 13.36
N GLY A 416 7.05 4.47 13.35
CA GLY A 416 5.91 5.13 12.70
C GLY A 416 5.85 5.00 11.18
N ALA A 417 6.91 4.52 10.51
CA ALA A 417 6.91 4.29 9.07
C ALA A 417 6.12 3.02 8.72
N GLY A 418 4.80 3.15 8.57
CA GLY A 418 3.91 2.07 8.14
C GLY A 418 3.72 2.02 6.62
N VAL A 419 3.98 0.87 6.00
CA VAL A 419 3.74 0.70 4.55
C VAL A 419 2.29 0.35 4.23
N ALA A 420 1.82 0.70 3.03
CA ALA A 420 0.46 0.39 2.58
C ALA A 420 0.20 -1.13 2.53
N SER A 421 1.13 -1.89 1.95
CA SER A 421 1.11 -3.35 1.99
C SER A 421 2.50 -3.97 1.76
N PRO A 422 2.91 -4.99 2.53
CA PRO A 422 4.14 -5.73 2.29
C PRO A 422 3.97 -6.76 1.16
N CYS A 423 3.51 -6.36 -0.02
CA CYS A 423 3.41 -7.20 -1.21
C CYS A 423 3.83 -6.48 -2.50
N VAL A 424 3.82 -7.25 -3.60
CA VAL A 424 3.92 -6.75 -4.97
C VAL A 424 2.63 -7.19 -5.68
N PRO A 425 1.64 -6.29 -5.87
CA PRO A 425 0.41 -6.62 -6.59
C PRO A 425 0.74 -7.18 -7.98
N TRP A 426 0.04 -8.24 -8.37
CA TRP A 426 0.26 -8.97 -9.62
C TRP A 426 1.72 -9.39 -9.86
N GLY A 427 2.49 -9.62 -8.80
CA GLY A 427 3.94 -9.84 -8.91
C GLY A 427 4.36 -11.01 -9.81
N GLY A 428 3.47 -11.98 -10.06
CA GLY A 428 3.71 -13.10 -10.98
C GLY A 428 3.99 -12.69 -12.43
N VAL A 429 3.71 -11.44 -12.82
CA VAL A 429 4.05 -10.88 -14.14
C VAL A 429 5.02 -9.69 -14.05
N ILE A 430 5.54 -9.38 -12.86
CA ILE A 430 6.49 -8.29 -12.63
C ILE A 430 7.89 -8.86 -12.51
N GLY A 431 8.81 -8.41 -13.37
CA GLY A 431 10.20 -8.85 -13.36
C GLY A 431 10.93 -8.52 -12.05
N ALA A 432 11.80 -9.43 -11.63
CA ALA A 432 12.67 -9.37 -10.46
C ALA A 432 14.15 -9.56 -10.88
N GLY A 433 14.48 -9.23 -12.13
CA GLY A 433 15.84 -9.27 -12.68
C GLY A 433 16.70 -8.17 -12.07
N GLU A 434 16.57 -6.97 -12.62
CA GLU A 434 17.20 -5.75 -12.11
C GLU A 434 16.53 -5.27 -10.81
N PRO A 435 17.30 -4.74 -9.83
CA PRO A 435 16.74 -4.02 -8.70
C PRO A 435 15.84 -2.87 -9.15
N ALA A 436 14.59 -2.85 -8.70
CA ALA A 436 13.60 -1.88 -9.14
C ALA A 436 12.60 -1.51 -8.06
N ASP A 437 12.01 -0.33 -8.19
CA ASP A 437 10.96 0.17 -7.31
C ASP A 437 9.59 -0.43 -7.66
N VAL A 438 9.25 -1.53 -7.01
CA VAL A 438 8.03 -2.31 -7.30
C VAL A 438 7.11 -2.42 -6.08
N GLY A 439 5.83 -2.69 -6.31
CA GLY A 439 4.91 -3.07 -5.24
C GLY A 439 4.41 -1.94 -4.36
N TYR A 440 3.92 -2.30 -3.17
CA TYR A 440 3.13 -1.45 -2.26
C TYR A 440 3.83 -1.21 -0.91
N HIS A 441 5.11 -1.57 -0.80
CA HIS A 441 5.87 -1.47 0.45
C HIS A 441 6.48 -0.07 0.64
N TYR A 442 5.68 0.97 0.41
CA TYR A 442 6.05 2.38 0.59
C TYR A 442 5.08 3.05 1.56
N VAL A 443 5.44 4.23 2.03
CA VAL A 443 4.63 5.02 2.96
C VAL A 443 3.88 6.11 2.20
N TRP A 444 2.56 5.96 2.15
CA TRP A 444 1.60 6.98 1.72
C TRP A 444 1.04 7.67 2.96
N ALA A 445 0.92 9.01 2.93
CA ALA A 445 0.36 9.73 4.07
C ALA A 445 -1.13 9.38 4.27
N ARG A 446 -1.85 9.09 3.18
CA ARG A 446 -3.25 8.63 3.23
C ARG A 446 -3.39 7.29 3.93
N ASP A 447 -2.68 6.24 3.51
CA ASP A 447 -2.73 4.92 4.15
C ASP A 447 -2.27 4.96 5.61
N LEU A 448 -1.27 5.80 5.91
CA LEU A 448 -0.78 5.96 7.27
C LEU A 448 -1.79 6.71 8.15
N TYR A 449 -2.56 7.67 7.62
CA TYR A 449 -3.72 8.26 8.31
C TYR A 449 -4.77 7.19 8.66
N GLN A 450 -5.06 6.27 7.75
CA GLN A 450 -6.02 5.19 8.03
C GLN A 450 -5.51 4.30 9.17
N SER A 451 -4.24 3.89 9.10
CA SER A 451 -3.57 3.10 10.13
C SER A 451 -3.54 3.84 11.47
N PHE A 452 -3.23 5.14 11.49
CA PHE A 452 -3.28 5.99 12.68
C PHE A 452 -4.65 5.90 13.36
N THR A 453 -5.73 6.14 12.61
CA THR A 453 -7.07 6.20 13.21
C THR A 453 -7.53 4.85 13.75
N ALA A 454 -7.08 3.74 13.15
CA ALA A 454 -7.31 2.41 13.68
C ALA A 454 -6.48 2.13 14.95
N LEU A 455 -5.18 2.46 14.95
CA LEU A 455 -4.28 2.37 16.12
C LEU A 455 -4.83 3.14 17.32
N GLU A 456 -5.29 4.36 17.07
CA GLU A 456 -5.93 5.21 18.07
C GLU A 456 -7.23 4.57 18.61
N ALA A 457 -8.13 4.12 17.73
CA ALA A 457 -9.39 3.50 18.14
C ALA A 457 -9.19 2.27 19.03
N MET A 458 -8.14 1.49 18.75
CA MET A 458 -7.81 0.30 19.54
C MET A 458 -6.90 0.56 20.76
N GLY A 459 -6.71 1.83 21.17
CA GLY A 459 -5.98 2.21 22.37
C GLY A 459 -4.45 2.21 22.24
N ARG A 460 -3.91 2.06 21.03
CA ARG A 460 -2.45 2.03 20.74
C ARG A 460 -1.93 3.43 20.41
N THR A 461 -2.15 4.36 21.34
CA THR A 461 -1.88 5.79 21.18
C THR A 461 -0.44 6.12 20.80
N GLU A 462 0.57 5.48 21.40
CA GLU A 462 1.96 5.80 21.05
C GLU A 462 2.31 5.37 19.61
N SER A 463 1.74 4.26 19.12
CA SER A 463 1.87 3.82 17.72
C SER A 463 1.24 4.83 16.76
N ALA A 464 0.05 5.33 17.11
CA ALA A 464 -0.62 6.37 16.34
C ALA A 464 0.23 7.65 16.33
N VAL A 465 0.66 8.15 17.48
CA VAL A 465 1.48 9.38 17.56
C VAL A 465 2.79 9.24 16.76
N ALA A 466 3.48 8.11 16.83
CA ALA A 466 4.70 7.87 16.05
C ALA A 466 4.46 7.94 14.53
N ALA A 467 3.30 7.48 14.05
CA ALA A 467 2.93 7.61 12.65
C ALA A 467 2.76 9.08 12.23
N ALA A 468 2.14 9.92 13.08
CA ALA A 468 2.06 11.36 12.83
C ALA A 468 3.44 12.03 12.87
N GLU A 469 4.30 11.64 13.83
CA GLU A 469 5.67 12.12 13.93
C GLU A 469 6.49 11.76 12.69
N TYR A 470 6.34 10.56 12.12
CA TYR A 470 6.99 10.18 10.87
C TYR A 470 6.61 11.11 9.72
N LEU A 471 5.32 11.42 9.54
CA LEU A 471 4.85 12.26 8.43
C LEU A 471 5.49 13.65 8.44
N PHE A 472 5.55 14.29 9.61
CA PHE A 472 6.16 15.61 9.74
C PHE A 472 7.69 15.57 9.78
N ALA A 473 8.30 14.65 10.53
CA ALA A 473 9.75 14.66 10.75
C ALA A 473 10.55 14.02 9.62
N VAL A 474 9.93 13.14 8.81
CA VAL A 474 10.64 12.31 7.81
C VAL A 474 10.10 12.54 6.40
N GLN A 475 8.78 12.54 6.21
CA GLN A 475 8.18 12.67 4.87
C GLN A 475 8.01 14.12 4.39
N GLN A 476 7.66 15.04 5.30
CA GLN A 476 7.45 16.45 4.98
C GLN A 476 8.72 17.09 4.39
N ARG A 477 8.53 17.91 3.36
CA ARG A 477 9.57 18.71 2.70
C ARG A 477 9.50 20.15 3.13
N GLU A 478 10.56 20.89 2.79
CA GLU A 478 10.58 22.34 2.93
C GLU A 478 9.34 22.96 2.27
N GLY A 479 8.71 23.92 2.96
CA GLY A 479 7.47 24.56 2.49
C GLY A 479 6.18 23.79 2.77
N GLY A 480 6.26 22.65 3.48
CA GLY A 480 5.10 21.91 3.98
C GLY A 480 4.50 20.89 3.00
N PHE A 481 5.16 20.65 1.87
CA PHE A 481 4.75 19.65 0.89
C PHE A 481 5.02 18.24 1.43
N LEU A 482 4.08 17.31 1.22
CA LEU A 482 4.31 15.88 1.37
C LEU A 482 4.28 15.24 -0.02
N PRO A 483 5.33 14.51 -0.43
CA PRO A 483 5.32 13.79 -1.69
C PRO A 483 4.30 12.65 -1.63
N GLN A 484 3.70 12.34 -2.79
CA GLN A 484 2.77 11.23 -3.00
C GLN A 484 3.12 9.95 -2.23
N ASN A 485 4.38 9.52 -2.23
CA ASN A 485 4.85 8.48 -1.32
C ASN A 485 6.37 8.53 -1.12
N THR A 486 6.81 7.80 -0.09
CA THR A 486 8.22 7.69 0.27
C THR A 486 8.63 6.25 0.56
N TYR A 487 9.92 5.95 0.38
CA TYR A 487 10.54 4.83 1.09
C TYR A 487 10.48 5.09 2.60
N VAL A 488 10.71 4.06 3.43
CA VAL A 488 10.60 4.25 4.90
C VAL A 488 11.64 5.21 5.49
N ASP A 489 12.69 5.56 4.76
CA ASP A 489 13.68 6.58 5.14
C ASP A 489 13.26 8.01 4.74
N GLY A 490 12.06 8.17 4.18
CA GLY A 490 11.54 9.45 3.75
C GLY A 490 12.01 9.90 2.38
N ARG A 491 12.86 9.18 1.63
CA ARG A 491 13.20 9.55 0.24
C ARG A 491 11.95 9.46 -0.64
N THR A 492 11.76 10.43 -1.54
CA THR A 492 10.63 10.44 -2.47
C THR A 492 10.78 9.31 -3.48
N ARG A 493 9.72 8.53 -3.67
CA ARG A 493 9.60 7.63 -4.83
C ARG A 493 8.79 8.32 -5.92
N TRP A 494 7.52 8.63 -5.66
CA TRP A 494 6.71 9.48 -6.53
C TRP A 494 6.41 10.83 -5.89
N GLY A 495 6.42 11.88 -6.72
CA GLY A 495 6.30 13.28 -6.31
C GLY A 495 5.01 13.95 -6.75
N GLY A 496 3.95 13.20 -7.08
CA GLY A 496 2.63 13.75 -7.37
C GLY A 496 2.11 14.61 -6.21
N GLU A 497 1.37 15.68 -6.51
CA GLU A 497 0.70 16.49 -5.49
C GLU A 497 -0.69 15.91 -5.21
N GLN A 498 -0.90 15.49 -3.98
CA GLN A 498 -2.19 15.01 -3.46
C GLN A 498 -2.53 15.83 -2.22
N LEU A 499 -3.46 16.78 -2.34
CA LEU A 499 -3.74 17.71 -1.23
C LEU A 499 -4.34 17.02 0.01
N ASP A 500 -4.98 15.87 -0.15
CA ASP A 500 -5.44 15.04 0.97
C ASP A 500 -4.26 14.49 1.78
N GLU A 501 -3.18 14.03 1.12
CA GLU A 501 -1.95 13.57 1.79
C GLU A 501 -1.25 14.68 2.58
N ILE A 502 -1.46 15.94 2.22
CA ILE A 502 -0.91 17.11 2.93
C ILE A 502 -1.86 17.56 4.05
N ALA A 503 -3.17 17.39 3.87
CA ALA A 503 -4.18 17.81 4.82
C ALA A 503 -4.40 16.79 5.96
N PHE A 504 -4.32 15.49 5.70
CA PHE A 504 -4.48 14.44 6.72
C PHE A 504 -3.49 14.58 7.89
N PRO A 505 -2.18 14.85 7.70
CA PRO A 505 -1.26 15.11 8.81
C PRO A 505 -1.71 16.22 9.75
N LEU A 506 -2.39 17.26 9.25
CA LEU A 506 -2.92 18.36 10.09
C LEU A 506 -4.02 17.87 11.04
N VAL A 507 -4.86 16.94 10.58
CA VAL A 507 -5.83 16.23 11.43
C VAL A 507 -5.08 15.42 12.49
N LEU A 508 -4.05 14.66 12.12
CA LEU A 508 -3.27 13.85 13.05
C LEU A 508 -2.57 14.71 14.13
N ALA A 509 -2.03 15.87 13.76
CA ALA A 509 -1.45 16.82 14.70
C ALA A 509 -2.49 17.30 15.73
N ARG A 510 -3.72 17.58 15.29
CA ARG A 510 -4.81 17.93 16.20
C ARG A 510 -5.20 16.77 17.11
N ARG A 511 -5.31 15.56 16.59
CA ARG A 511 -5.61 14.35 17.39
C ARG A 511 -4.55 14.12 18.47
N ALA A 512 -3.27 14.16 18.09
CA ALA A 512 -2.16 13.99 19.02
C ALA A 512 -2.15 15.05 20.14
N THR A 513 -2.37 16.32 19.79
CA THR A 513 -2.33 17.41 20.76
C THR A 513 -3.57 17.47 21.66
N ALA A 514 -4.76 17.32 21.09
CA ALA A 514 -6.03 17.50 21.79
C ALA A 514 -6.52 16.26 22.51
N GLU A 515 -6.58 15.13 21.80
CA GLU A 515 -7.19 13.91 22.30
C GLU A 515 -6.22 13.09 23.15
N HIS A 516 -4.91 13.25 22.89
CA HIS A 516 -3.84 12.59 23.64
C HIS A 516 -3.02 13.54 24.52
N GLY A 517 -3.38 14.83 24.56
CA GLY A 517 -2.77 15.82 25.45
C GLY A 517 -1.27 16.01 25.25
N ARG A 518 -0.74 15.71 24.05
CA ARG A 518 0.68 15.92 23.73
C ARG A 518 0.93 17.41 23.52
N ARG A 519 2.02 17.92 24.09
CA ARG A 519 2.49 19.27 23.75
C ARG A 519 3.32 19.16 22.48
N LEU A 520 3.23 20.14 21.58
CA LEU A 520 4.06 20.20 20.38
C LEU A 520 5.56 20.10 20.71
N ALA A 521 5.99 20.68 21.83
CA ALA A 521 7.38 20.62 22.29
C ALA A 521 7.86 19.20 22.70
N ASP A 522 6.95 18.25 22.90
CA ASP A 522 7.25 16.86 23.24
C ASP A 522 7.14 15.92 22.03
N LEU A 523 6.76 16.44 20.85
CA LEU A 523 6.64 15.68 19.61
C LEU A 523 7.88 15.87 18.73
N ALA A 524 8.08 14.98 17.77
CA ALA A 524 9.13 15.11 16.75
C ALA A 524 8.95 16.28 15.77
N PHE A 525 7.80 16.97 15.83
CA PHE A 525 7.46 18.13 15.00
C PHE A 525 6.88 19.27 15.84
N GLY A 526 6.99 20.50 15.35
CA GLY A 526 6.54 21.72 16.00
C GLY A 526 5.39 22.43 15.28
N TYR A 527 5.01 23.60 15.80
CA TYR A 527 3.98 24.44 15.19
C TYR A 527 4.36 24.87 13.76
N ALA A 528 5.63 25.18 13.51
CA ALA A 528 6.12 25.60 12.20
C ALA A 528 5.87 24.53 11.11
N ASP A 529 6.01 23.25 11.45
CA ASP A 529 5.77 22.13 10.53
C ASP A 529 4.27 22.03 10.17
N VAL A 530 3.39 22.16 11.18
CA VAL A 530 1.93 22.22 10.98
C VAL A 530 1.55 23.42 10.10
N ALA A 531 2.10 24.60 10.43
CA ALA A 531 1.82 25.83 9.71
C ALA A 531 2.28 25.76 8.25
N ALA A 532 3.45 25.16 7.98
CA ALA A 532 3.95 24.99 6.62
C ALA A 532 2.99 24.19 5.73
N SER A 533 2.48 23.05 6.21
CA SER A 533 1.51 22.25 5.45
C SER A 533 0.15 22.93 5.32
N ALA A 534 -0.34 23.59 6.36
CA ALA A 534 -1.60 24.35 6.30
C ALA A 534 -1.52 25.50 5.28
N ASP A 535 -0.39 26.21 5.25
CA ASP A 535 -0.14 27.26 4.26
C ASP A 535 -0.03 26.69 2.83
N TYR A 536 0.52 25.49 2.68
CA TYR A 536 0.55 24.80 1.39
C TYR A 536 -0.87 24.53 0.88
N VAL A 537 -1.74 23.94 1.72
CA VAL A 537 -3.15 23.70 1.38
C VAL A 537 -3.86 25.00 1.03
N LEU A 538 -3.68 26.07 1.81
CA LEU A 538 -4.28 27.38 1.52
C LEU A 538 -3.86 27.96 0.15
N ARG A 539 -2.57 27.79 -0.21
CA ARG A 539 -2.03 28.29 -1.47
C ARG A 539 -2.49 27.48 -2.68
N SER A 540 -2.44 26.15 -2.58
CA SER A 540 -2.68 25.23 -3.70
C SER A 540 -4.16 24.91 -3.91
N GLY A 541 -4.93 24.75 -2.82
CA GLY A 541 -6.33 24.33 -2.86
C GLY A 541 -7.28 25.32 -3.53
N PRO A 542 -8.53 24.91 -3.83
CA PRO A 542 -9.15 23.62 -3.49
C PRO A 542 -9.02 22.54 -4.58
N GLY A 543 -8.27 22.81 -5.66
CA GLY A 543 -8.01 21.81 -6.70
C GLY A 543 -6.73 21.06 -6.40
N THR A 544 -6.70 19.75 -6.61
CA THR A 544 -5.55 18.89 -6.35
C THR A 544 -4.90 18.44 -7.66
N GLY A 545 -3.58 18.22 -7.64
CA GLY A 545 -2.84 17.61 -8.75
C GLY A 545 -3.30 16.18 -9.03
N GLN A 546 -3.65 15.44 -7.99
CA GLN A 546 -4.25 14.11 -8.04
C GLN A 546 -5.23 13.93 -6.87
N GLU A 547 -6.38 13.29 -7.11
CA GLU A 547 -7.24 12.81 -6.04
C GLU A 547 -6.75 11.46 -5.46
N ARG A 548 -7.47 10.89 -4.49
CA ARG A 548 -7.02 9.75 -3.67
C ARG A 548 -6.66 8.49 -4.45
N TRP A 549 -7.14 8.33 -5.68
CA TRP A 549 -6.76 7.22 -6.56
C TRP A 549 -5.51 7.49 -7.39
N GLU A 550 -4.90 8.65 -7.21
CA GLU A 550 -3.59 9.02 -7.78
C GLU A 550 -3.61 9.20 -9.31
N GLU A 551 -4.79 9.49 -9.88
CA GLU A 551 -5.00 9.45 -11.34
C GLU A 551 -5.36 10.82 -11.91
N GLU A 552 -6.33 11.51 -11.30
CA GLU A 552 -6.99 12.66 -11.94
C GLU A 552 -6.77 13.96 -11.16
N SER A 553 -6.52 15.04 -11.91
CA SER A 553 -6.43 16.40 -11.36
C SER A 553 -7.79 17.11 -11.41
N GLY A 554 -8.02 18.03 -10.46
CA GLY A 554 -9.23 18.84 -10.41
C GLY A 554 -9.81 19.03 -9.01
N LEU A 555 -11.11 19.30 -8.95
CA LEU A 555 -11.88 19.57 -7.74
C LEU A 555 -12.59 18.27 -7.32
N SER A 556 -12.03 17.57 -6.33
CA SER A 556 -12.58 16.32 -5.81
C SER A 556 -13.30 16.58 -4.48
N PRO A 557 -14.56 16.12 -4.31
CA PRO A 557 -15.24 16.23 -3.02
C PRO A 557 -14.50 15.47 -1.90
N SER A 558 -13.81 14.37 -2.23
CA SER A 558 -12.98 13.61 -1.27
C SER A 558 -11.79 14.43 -0.79
N THR A 559 -11.02 15.01 -1.71
CA THR A 559 -9.84 15.80 -1.36
C THR A 559 -10.22 17.09 -0.64
N ILE A 560 -11.26 17.79 -1.12
CA ILE A 560 -11.75 19.02 -0.48
C ILE A 560 -12.24 18.74 0.95
N ALA A 561 -12.84 17.58 1.22
CA ALA A 561 -13.19 17.18 2.58
C ALA A 561 -11.96 17.11 3.50
N ALA A 562 -10.88 16.49 3.02
CA ALA A 562 -9.61 16.42 3.74
C ALA A 562 -8.99 17.81 3.95
N GLU A 563 -8.97 18.67 2.92
CA GLU A 563 -8.47 20.06 3.02
C GLU A 563 -9.23 20.88 4.08
N VAL A 564 -10.56 20.81 4.09
CA VAL A 564 -11.39 21.50 5.10
C VAL A 564 -11.08 20.96 6.50
N ALA A 565 -11.07 19.65 6.67
CA ALA A 565 -10.79 19.03 7.96
C ALA A 565 -9.37 19.35 8.48
N GLY A 566 -8.39 19.34 7.58
CA GLY A 566 -6.99 19.67 7.88
C GLY A 566 -6.82 21.14 8.28
N LEU A 567 -7.39 22.09 7.54
CA LEU A 567 -7.29 23.52 7.85
C LEU A 567 -8.00 23.90 9.16
N VAL A 568 -9.17 23.33 9.44
CA VAL A 568 -9.85 23.54 10.74
C VAL A 568 -9.03 22.95 11.89
N SER A 569 -8.45 21.77 11.67
CA SER A 569 -7.56 21.12 12.65
C SER A 569 -6.30 21.95 12.92
N ALA A 570 -5.67 22.47 11.87
CA ALA A 570 -4.50 23.35 11.96
C ALA A 570 -4.82 24.66 12.71
N ALA A 571 -5.97 25.27 12.43
CA ALA A 571 -6.41 26.48 13.14
C ALA A 571 -6.64 26.23 14.64
N ALA A 572 -7.13 25.05 15.01
CA ALA A 572 -7.25 24.66 16.41
C ALA A 572 -5.88 24.49 17.08
N VAL A 573 -4.93 23.87 16.39
CA VAL A 573 -3.52 23.76 16.84
C VAL A 573 -2.88 25.15 16.98
N ALA A 574 -3.14 26.07 16.06
CA ALA A 574 -2.67 27.46 16.16
C ALA A 574 -3.22 28.20 17.38
N GLY A 575 -4.51 28.04 17.68
CA GLY A 575 -5.10 28.59 18.89
C GLY A 575 -4.43 28.07 20.17
N ASP A 576 -4.09 26.79 20.23
CA ASP A 576 -3.34 26.20 21.35
C ASP A 576 -1.89 26.72 21.40
N ALA A 577 -1.20 26.76 20.25
CA ALA A 577 0.18 27.24 20.16
C ALA A 577 0.31 28.72 20.56
N GLY A 578 -0.66 29.57 20.22
CA GLY A 578 -0.70 30.97 20.66
C GLY A 578 -0.88 31.12 22.18
N ARG A 579 -1.71 30.28 22.81
CA ARG A 579 -1.91 30.26 24.27
C ARG A 579 -0.66 29.79 25.02
N ASP A 580 0.05 28.84 24.43
CA ASP A 580 1.23 28.21 25.04
C ASP A 580 2.55 28.91 24.69
N ASP A 581 2.52 30.01 23.92
CA ASP A 581 3.72 30.70 23.40
C ASP A 581 4.66 29.76 22.63
N ALA A 582 4.07 28.82 21.88
CA ALA A 582 4.75 27.72 21.20
C ALA A 582 4.94 27.96 19.68
N ALA A 583 4.58 29.15 19.18
CA ALA A 583 4.62 29.47 17.76
C ALA A 583 6.04 29.44 17.16
N GLY A 584 7.02 29.97 17.91
CA GLY A 584 8.36 30.23 17.37
C GLY A 584 8.35 31.20 16.18
N ASP A 585 9.54 31.53 15.67
CA ASP A 585 9.76 32.11 14.33
C ASP A 585 9.01 33.40 13.92
N GLY A 586 8.45 34.14 14.88
CA GLY A 586 7.78 35.41 14.61
C GLY A 586 6.43 35.29 13.88
N ARG A 587 5.87 34.07 13.80
CA ARG A 587 4.51 33.84 13.33
C ARG A 587 3.48 34.34 14.34
N GLU A 588 2.28 34.65 13.84
CA GLU A 588 1.13 35.04 14.65
C GLU A 588 0.04 33.96 14.54
N PRO A 589 -0.01 32.96 15.45
CA PRO A 589 -0.98 31.85 15.35
C PRO A 589 -2.44 32.29 15.31
N ALA A 590 -2.75 33.42 15.96
CA ALA A 590 -4.06 34.04 15.90
C ALA A 590 -4.43 34.49 14.47
N ALA A 591 -3.47 35.03 13.70
CA ALA A 591 -3.68 35.41 12.31
C ALA A 591 -3.81 34.16 11.42
N ASP A 592 -2.92 33.19 11.60
CA ASP A 592 -2.93 31.90 10.90
C ASP A 592 -4.29 31.20 11.05
N ALA A 593 -4.80 31.10 12.28
CA ALA A 593 -6.09 30.50 12.58
C ALA A 593 -7.24 31.15 11.81
N LEU A 594 -7.30 32.50 11.77
CA LEU A 594 -8.36 33.21 11.05
C LEU A 594 -8.31 32.94 9.53
N VAL A 595 -7.12 32.97 8.91
CA VAL A 595 -7.01 32.76 7.45
C VAL A 595 -7.26 31.32 7.05
N TRP A 596 -6.84 30.34 7.86
CA TRP A 596 -7.12 28.93 7.59
C TRP A 596 -8.60 28.60 7.79
N LEU A 597 -9.26 29.12 8.84
CA LEU A 597 -10.71 28.94 9.02
C LEU A 597 -11.53 29.61 7.91
N ALA A 598 -11.17 30.83 7.50
CA ALA A 598 -11.83 31.50 6.38
C ALA A 598 -11.69 30.70 5.07
N THR A 599 -10.51 30.10 4.86
CA THR A 599 -10.24 29.25 3.69
C THR A 599 -11.04 27.95 3.76
N ALA A 600 -11.06 27.27 4.91
CA ALA A 600 -11.84 26.06 5.12
C ALA A 600 -13.35 26.30 4.90
N ASP A 601 -13.90 27.37 5.46
CA ASP A 601 -15.32 27.71 5.29
C ASP A 601 -15.65 28.05 3.83
N ARG A 602 -14.74 28.72 3.11
CA ARG A 602 -14.88 28.95 1.67
C ARG A 602 -14.87 27.65 0.88
N PHE A 603 -13.95 26.73 1.18
CA PHE A 603 -13.86 25.44 0.49
C PHE A 603 -15.11 24.59 0.75
N ARG A 604 -15.56 24.54 2.00
CA ARG A 604 -16.81 23.88 2.39
C ARG A 604 -18.03 24.46 1.67
N ALA A 605 -18.12 25.79 1.55
CA ALA A 605 -19.22 26.41 0.80
C ALA A 605 -19.13 26.09 -0.71
N GLY A 606 -17.93 26.13 -1.26
CA GLY A 606 -17.66 25.92 -2.68
C GLY A 606 -17.78 24.47 -3.14
N VAL A 607 -17.62 23.46 -2.27
CA VAL A 607 -17.68 22.04 -2.70
C VAL A 607 -19.00 21.71 -3.40
N ARG A 608 -20.12 22.30 -2.96
CA ARG A 608 -21.42 22.15 -3.66
C ARG A 608 -21.49 22.94 -4.96
N GLU A 609 -20.84 24.09 -5.02
CA GLU A 609 -20.79 24.89 -6.25
C GLU A 609 -20.02 24.14 -7.33
N TRP A 610 -18.88 23.53 -6.96
CA TRP A 610 -17.92 22.98 -7.90
C TRP A 610 -18.09 21.49 -8.19
N CYS A 611 -18.62 20.70 -7.26
CA CYS A 611 -18.59 19.24 -7.37
C CYS A 611 -19.99 18.61 -7.51
N VAL A 612 -21.06 19.41 -7.56
CA VAL A 612 -22.44 18.92 -7.68
C VAL A 612 -23.02 19.36 -9.01
N THR A 613 -23.36 18.41 -9.87
CA THR A 613 -24.13 18.71 -11.08
C THR A 613 -25.58 19.02 -10.72
N ARG A 614 -26.14 20.06 -11.34
CA ARG A 614 -27.53 20.51 -11.22
C ARG A 614 -28.34 20.21 -12.47
N GLU A 615 -27.68 19.88 -13.58
CA GLU A 615 -28.31 19.45 -14.82
C GLU A 615 -28.39 17.92 -14.96
N GLY A 616 -27.48 17.18 -14.31
CA GLY A 616 -27.40 15.73 -14.40
C GLY A 616 -27.08 15.25 -15.81
N THR A 617 -27.46 14.02 -16.14
CA THR A 617 -27.28 13.44 -17.48
C THR A 617 -28.51 12.59 -17.87
N ASP A 618 -28.46 11.96 -19.06
CA ASP A 618 -29.46 10.96 -19.43
C ASP A 618 -29.40 9.67 -18.57
N HIS A 619 -28.36 9.52 -17.72
CA HIS A 619 -28.18 8.38 -16.82
C HIS A 619 -28.73 8.64 -15.41
N HIS A 620 -28.52 9.84 -14.86
CA HIS A 620 -28.84 10.18 -13.47
C HIS A 620 -29.52 11.54 -13.36
N ASP A 621 -30.57 11.62 -12.55
CA ASP A 621 -31.27 12.86 -12.24
C ASP A 621 -30.49 13.71 -11.21
N PRO A 622 -30.33 15.03 -11.40
CA PRO A 622 -29.65 15.89 -10.44
C PRO A 622 -30.51 16.16 -9.18
N PRO A 623 -29.89 16.61 -8.06
CA PRO A 623 -28.47 16.90 -7.89
C PRO A 623 -27.69 15.71 -7.33
N TYR A 624 -26.43 15.56 -7.75
CA TYR A 624 -25.50 14.59 -7.17
C TYR A 624 -24.04 15.02 -7.30
N TYR A 625 -23.19 14.50 -6.43
CA TYR A 625 -21.74 14.57 -6.54
C TYR A 625 -21.22 13.57 -7.57
N PHE A 626 -20.25 13.97 -8.37
CA PHE A 626 -19.46 13.09 -9.24
C PHE A 626 -17.98 13.14 -8.84
N ARG A 627 -17.15 12.24 -9.39
CA ARG A 627 -15.79 11.97 -8.91
C ARG A 627 -14.91 13.22 -8.79
N ILE A 628 -14.78 13.98 -9.88
CA ILE A 628 -13.85 15.10 -9.96
C ILE A 628 -14.22 16.06 -11.10
N ASN A 629 -14.25 17.36 -10.81
CA ASN A 629 -14.53 18.41 -11.81
C ASN A 629 -13.23 19.08 -12.30
N GLY A 630 -13.08 19.24 -13.61
CA GLY A 630 -11.89 19.85 -14.23
C GLY A 630 -11.82 21.39 -14.24
N ASN A 631 -12.94 22.13 -14.18
CA ASN A 631 -12.96 23.56 -14.54
C ASN A 631 -13.95 24.46 -13.77
N ARG A 632 -14.41 24.04 -12.59
CA ARG A 632 -15.35 24.77 -11.69
C ARG A 632 -16.78 24.92 -12.21
N ASP A 633 -17.10 24.46 -13.41
CA ASP A 633 -18.48 24.38 -13.92
C ASP A 633 -18.93 22.91 -13.88
N PRO A 634 -19.71 22.47 -12.88
CA PRO A 634 -20.08 21.05 -12.73
C PRO A 634 -21.12 20.57 -13.73
N ASP A 635 -21.63 21.46 -14.60
CA ASP A 635 -22.73 21.17 -15.53
C ASP A 635 -22.27 21.20 -17.00
N ASP A 636 -20.98 21.41 -17.25
CA ASP A 636 -20.44 21.64 -18.59
C ASP A 636 -20.37 20.38 -19.48
N GLY A 637 -20.42 19.19 -18.86
CA GLY A 637 -20.35 17.90 -19.53
C GLY A 637 -19.00 17.63 -20.20
N THR A 638 -17.90 18.13 -19.65
CA THR A 638 -16.57 17.90 -20.21
C THR A 638 -16.26 16.40 -20.30
N GLU A 639 -15.80 15.95 -21.47
CA GLU A 639 -15.34 14.58 -21.67
C GLU A 639 -13.97 14.36 -21.01
N ARG A 640 -13.85 13.26 -20.27
CA ARG A 640 -12.63 12.84 -19.56
C ARG A 640 -12.29 11.41 -19.90
N THR A 641 -11.05 11.19 -20.34
CA THR A 641 -10.49 9.85 -20.58
C THR A 641 -9.84 9.36 -19.30
N LEU A 642 -10.34 8.25 -18.77
CA LEU A 642 -9.90 7.71 -17.49
C LEU A 642 -8.54 7.00 -17.61
N ALA A 643 -7.80 6.95 -16.52
CA ALA A 643 -6.54 6.22 -16.40
C ALA A 643 -6.69 4.69 -16.64
N ASN A 644 -5.57 3.98 -16.71
CA ASN A 644 -5.51 2.51 -16.72
C ASN A 644 -6.25 1.86 -17.91
N GLY A 645 -6.14 2.47 -19.10
CA GLY A 645 -6.86 1.99 -20.30
C GLY A 645 -8.37 2.27 -20.26
N GLY A 646 -8.80 3.11 -19.32
CA GLY A 646 -10.19 3.51 -19.13
C GLY A 646 -10.76 4.25 -20.33
N ARG A 647 -12.08 4.20 -20.44
CA ARG A 647 -12.83 4.82 -21.53
C ARG A 647 -13.03 6.32 -21.27
N THR A 648 -13.44 7.04 -22.32
CA THR A 648 -13.86 8.43 -22.20
C THR A 648 -15.33 8.52 -21.79
N PHE A 649 -15.61 9.34 -20.78
CA PHE A 649 -16.95 9.62 -20.26
C PHE A 649 -17.17 11.13 -20.13
N ASP A 650 -18.42 11.58 -20.21
CA ASP A 650 -18.82 12.85 -19.58
C ASP A 650 -18.48 12.77 -18.08
N GLU A 651 -17.76 13.76 -17.53
CA GLU A 651 -17.28 13.69 -16.14
C GLU A 651 -18.41 13.52 -15.11
N ARG A 652 -19.63 13.98 -15.43
CA ARG A 652 -20.83 13.80 -14.58
C ARG A 652 -21.32 12.36 -14.53
N ASN A 653 -20.83 11.47 -15.39
CA ASN A 653 -21.11 10.04 -15.37
C ASN A 653 -19.98 9.22 -14.75
N VAL A 654 -18.92 9.87 -14.25
CA VAL A 654 -17.86 9.21 -13.49
C VAL A 654 -18.23 9.28 -12.01
N ILE A 655 -18.98 8.30 -11.53
CA ILE A 655 -19.50 8.25 -10.16
C ILE A 655 -18.46 7.65 -9.23
N ASP A 656 -18.17 8.29 -8.10
CA ASP A 656 -17.26 7.83 -7.03
C ASP A 656 -17.92 8.12 -5.66
N ALA A 657 -17.76 7.21 -4.70
CA ALA A 657 -18.31 7.38 -3.36
C ALA A 657 -17.49 8.32 -2.44
N GLY A 658 -16.44 8.96 -2.93
CA GLY A 658 -15.50 9.77 -2.18
C GLY A 658 -16.11 11.04 -1.57
N PHE A 659 -17.28 11.46 -2.02
CA PHE A 659 -18.04 12.51 -1.34
C PHE A 659 -18.48 12.10 0.08
N LEU A 660 -18.51 10.80 0.40
CA LEU A 660 -18.77 10.32 1.76
C LEU A 660 -17.72 10.80 2.78
N GLU A 661 -16.51 11.17 2.33
CA GLU A 661 -15.51 11.81 3.21
C GLU A 661 -16.00 13.16 3.77
N LEU A 662 -16.91 13.86 3.07
CA LEU A 662 -17.53 15.08 3.59
C LEU A 662 -18.31 14.79 4.89
N VAL A 663 -18.95 13.62 4.98
CA VAL A 663 -19.65 13.18 6.19
C VAL A 663 -18.67 12.60 7.20
N ARG A 664 -17.79 11.68 6.76
CA ARG A 664 -16.84 10.99 7.65
C ARG A 664 -15.92 11.95 8.41
N LEU A 665 -15.51 13.03 7.76
CA LEU A 665 -14.66 14.07 8.36
C LEU A 665 -15.44 15.20 9.05
N GLY A 666 -16.78 15.12 9.12
CA GLY A 666 -17.61 16.09 9.83
C GLY A 666 -17.83 17.42 9.09
N VAL A 667 -17.58 17.48 7.78
CA VAL A 667 -17.73 18.68 6.95
C VAL A 667 -19.20 18.94 6.64
N LEU A 668 -19.95 17.90 6.29
CA LEU A 668 -21.39 17.94 6.00
C LEU A 668 -22.14 16.90 6.85
N PRO A 669 -23.41 17.15 7.19
CA PRO A 669 -24.21 16.16 7.90
C PRO A 669 -24.61 15.00 6.98
N ALA A 670 -24.86 13.83 7.57
CA ALA A 670 -25.23 12.62 6.83
C ALA A 670 -26.61 12.71 6.17
N ASP A 671 -27.53 13.46 6.78
CA ASP A 671 -28.90 13.71 6.29
C ASP A 671 -28.99 14.86 5.27
N ASP A 672 -27.85 15.26 4.69
CA ASP A 672 -27.87 16.26 3.63
C ASP A 672 -28.55 15.70 2.36
N PRO A 673 -29.55 16.40 1.78
CA PRO A 673 -30.28 15.87 0.63
C PRO A 673 -29.44 15.57 -0.61
N VAL A 674 -28.32 16.29 -0.81
CA VAL A 674 -27.43 16.02 -1.95
C VAL A 674 -26.56 14.80 -1.67
N ILE A 675 -26.14 14.59 -0.42
CA ILE A 675 -25.43 13.38 0.01
C ILE A 675 -26.35 12.16 -0.18
N GLU A 676 -27.58 12.20 0.30
CA GLU A 676 -28.56 11.11 0.15
C GLU A 676 -28.85 10.79 -1.32
N SER A 677 -29.03 11.83 -2.15
CA SER A 677 -29.21 11.67 -3.60
C SER A 677 -28.00 11.00 -4.26
N SER A 678 -26.78 11.44 -3.89
CA SER A 678 -25.53 10.90 -4.44
C SER A 678 -25.28 9.46 -4.00
N VAL A 679 -25.71 9.09 -2.79
CA VAL A 679 -25.67 7.70 -2.30
C VAL A 679 -26.55 6.79 -3.16
N GLY A 680 -27.73 7.26 -3.56
CA GLY A 680 -28.59 6.54 -4.52
C GLY A 680 -27.89 6.33 -5.87
N VAL A 681 -27.25 7.36 -6.41
CA VAL A 681 -26.50 7.28 -7.68
C VAL A 681 -25.32 6.29 -7.58
N VAL A 682 -24.57 6.30 -6.46
CA VAL A 682 -23.51 5.31 -6.19
C VAL A 682 -24.05 3.88 -6.16
N ASP A 683 -25.18 3.68 -5.49
CA ASP A 683 -25.81 2.36 -5.37
C ASP A 683 -26.30 1.82 -6.72
N ASP A 684 -26.71 2.71 -7.64
CA ASP A 684 -27.16 2.32 -8.97
C ASP A 684 -26.00 2.02 -9.94
N ASP A 685 -24.87 2.72 -9.83
CA ASP A 685 -23.78 2.66 -10.82
C ASP A 685 -22.63 1.70 -10.45
N ILE A 686 -22.18 1.71 -9.19
CA ILE A 686 -20.89 1.10 -8.81
C ILE A 686 -20.99 0.08 -7.68
N ARG A 687 -22.20 -0.20 -7.17
CA ARG A 687 -22.46 -1.23 -6.17
C ARG A 687 -22.67 -2.61 -6.82
N VAL A 688 -22.13 -3.64 -6.19
CA VAL A 688 -22.34 -5.05 -6.55
C VAL A 688 -22.73 -5.84 -5.31
N GLU A 689 -23.79 -6.64 -5.43
CA GLU A 689 -24.20 -7.60 -4.40
C GLU A 689 -23.35 -8.86 -4.49
N THR A 690 -22.44 -9.04 -3.54
CA THR A 690 -21.61 -10.24 -3.43
C THR A 690 -22.30 -11.31 -2.58
N PRO A 691 -21.78 -12.56 -2.53
CA PRO A 691 -22.27 -13.57 -1.60
C PRO A 691 -22.15 -13.18 -0.12
N HIS A 692 -21.31 -12.19 0.21
CA HIS A 692 -21.08 -11.70 1.58
C HIS A 692 -21.89 -10.45 1.92
N GLY A 693 -22.43 -9.75 0.91
CA GLY A 693 -23.11 -8.46 1.05
C GLY A 693 -22.65 -7.44 0.00
N PRO A 694 -23.11 -6.19 0.08
CA PRO A 694 -22.78 -5.17 -0.91
C PRO A 694 -21.31 -4.75 -0.83
N ALA A 695 -20.67 -4.60 -1.99
CA ALA A 695 -19.36 -3.97 -2.15
C ALA A 695 -19.35 -3.05 -3.37
N PHE A 696 -18.32 -2.22 -3.48
CA PHE A 696 -18.31 -1.11 -4.42
C PHE A 696 -17.03 -1.10 -5.25
N HIS A 697 -17.15 -0.77 -6.53
CA HIS A 697 -16.01 -0.30 -7.33
C HIS A 697 -15.59 1.09 -6.84
N ARG A 698 -14.37 1.52 -7.19
CA ARG A 698 -13.91 2.88 -6.85
C ARG A 698 -14.73 3.94 -7.56
N TYR A 699 -14.85 3.80 -8.87
CA TYR A 699 -15.64 4.69 -9.70
C TYR A 699 -16.08 4.05 -11.03
N THR A 700 -17.04 4.68 -11.71
CA THR A 700 -17.56 4.22 -13.01
C THR A 700 -16.45 4.18 -14.07
N GLY A 701 -16.25 3.03 -14.70
CA GLY A 701 -15.25 2.87 -15.77
C GLY A 701 -13.82 2.68 -15.29
N ASP A 702 -13.62 2.39 -14.00
CA ASP A 702 -12.32 2.03 -13.42
C ASP A 702 -11.66 0.85 -14.17
N GLY A 703 -10.40 1.05 -14.56
CA GLY A 703 -9.58 0.09 -15.29
C GLY A 703 -8.51 -0.62 -14.46
N TYR A 704 -8.31 -0.31 -13.18
CA TYR A 704 -7.18 -0.86 -12.40
C TYR A 704 -7.56 -2.12 -11.62
N GLY A 705 -7.50 -3.22 -12.36
CA GLY A 705 -7.71 -4.58 -11.90
C GLY A 705 -7.52 -5.56 -13.04
N GLU A 706 -7.76 -6.84 -12.80
CA GLU A 706 -7.67 -7.88 -13.83
C GLU A 706 -8.56 -7.59 -15.06
N ASP A 707 -8.43 -8.33 -16.17
CA ASP A 707 -9.41 -8.30 -17.27
C ASP A 707 -10.59 -9.28 -17.09
N GLU A 708 -11.54 -9.30 -18.02
CA GLU A 708 -12.72 -10.19 -17.97
C GLU A 708 -12.37 -11.67 -17.83
N ASP A 709 -11.25 -12.11 -18.41
CA ASP A 709 -10.75 -13.49 -18.35
C ASP A 709 -9.96 -13.77 -17.06
N GLY A 710 -9.75 -12.76 -16.21
CA GLY A 710 -9.06 -12.83 -14.93
C GLY A 710 -7.55 -12.61 -15.01
N ALA A 711 -7.01 -12.20 -16.17
CA ALA A 711 -5.58 -12.01 -16.34
C ALA A 711 -5.06 -10.83 -15.50
N PRO A 712 -3.82 -10.90 -14.99
CA PRO A 712 -3.25 -9.83 -14.15
C PRO A 712 -3.22 -8.47 -14.85
N PHE A 713 -3.53 -7.40 -14.12
CA PHE A 713 -3.63 -6.02 -14.64
C PHE A 713 -2.48 -5.60 -15.58
N PRO A 714 -1.17 -5.81 -15.24
CA PRO A 714 -0.08 -5.29 -16.06
C PRO A 714 0.03 -5.91 -17.47
N VAL A 715 -0.63 -7.06 -17.68
CA VAL A 715 -0.64 -7.78 -18.96
C VAL A 715 -2.06 -7.96 -19.52
N ALA A 716 -3.05 -7.36 -18.86
CA ALA A 716 -4.45 -7.40 -19.24
C ALA A 716 -4.67 -6.70 -20.57
N THR A 717 -5.61 -7.22 -21.37
CA THR A 717 -5.94 -6.64 -22.69
C THR A 717 -7.03 -5.57 -22.60
N GLU A 718 -8.01 -5.77 -21.72
CA GLU A 718 -9.06 -4.81 -21.36
C GLU A 718 -9.29 -4.89 -19.84
N SER A 719 -8.51 -4.11 -19.09
CA SER A 719 -8.50 -4.17 -17.63
C SER A 719 -9.74 -3.53 -17.01
N ARG A 720 -10.13 -4.02 -15.83
CA ARG A 720 -11.28 -3.53 -15.07
C ARG A 720 -10.99 -3.53 -13.58
N GLY A 721 -11.21 -2.38 -12.93
CA GLY A 721 -11.16 -2.27 -11.48
C GLY A 721 -12.21 -3.16 -10.82
N ARG A 722 -11.86 -3.81 -9.71
CA ARG A 722 -12.73 -4.74 -9.00
C ARG A 722 -13.36 -4.09 -7.78
N LEU A 723 -13.97 -4.88 -6.90
CA LEU A 723 -14.66 -4.38 -5.72
C LEU A 723 -13.67 -4.17 -4.59
N TRP A 724 -13.74 -3.04 -3.89
CA TRP A 724 -12.79 -2.69 -2.83
C TRP A 724 -13.45 -2.89 -1.45
N PRO A 725 -12.96 -3.82 -0.61
CA PRO A 725 -13.49 -4.00 0.75
C PRO A 725 -13.51 -2.70 1.55
N LEU A 726 -12.46 -1.86 1.46
CA LEU A 726 -12.40 -0.61 2.20
C LEU A 726 -13.61 0.30 1.94
N LEU A 727 -14.19 0.30 0.73
CA LEU A 727 -15.36 1.12 0.38
C LEU A 727 -16.65 0.59 1.03
N THR A 728 -16.70 -0.70 1.33
CA THR A 728 -17.76 -1.28 2.17
C THR A 728 -17.67 -0.72 3.60
N GLY A 729 -16.46 -0.55 4.10
CA GLY A 729 -16.20 0.11 5.40
C GLY A 729 -16.52 1.60 5.39
N GLU A 730 -16.14 2.34 4.34
CA GLU A 730 -16.50 3.76 4.19
C GLU A 730 -18.01 3.95 4.10
N ARG A 731 -18.71 3.10 3.32
CA ARG A 731 -20.18 3.10 3.30
C ARG A 731 -20.76 2.84 4.69
N ALA A 732 -20.19 1.90 5.45
CA ALA A 732 -20.67 1.60 6.79
C ALA A 732 -20.50 2.76 7.78
N GLU A 733 -19.42 3.54 7.67
CA GLU A 733 -19.25 4.75 8.47
C GLU A 733 -20.27 5.84 8.10
N TYR A 734 -20.61 5.99 6.82
CA TYR A 734 -21.71 6.85 6.41
C TYR A 734 -23.04 6.38 6.98
N GLU A 735 -23.38 5.09 6.83
CA GLU A 735 -24.65 4.52 7.31
C GLU A 735 -24.78 4.61 8.83
N LEU A 736 -23.65 4.52 9.54
CA LEU A 736 -23.58 4.75 10.98
C LEU A 736 -23.87 6.22 11.34
N ALA A 737 -23.33 7.17 10.58
CA ALA A 737 -23.62 8.59 10.75
C ALA A 737 -25.07 8.95 10.36
N ALA A 738 -25.63 8.27 9.37
CA ALA A 738 -27.03 8.41 8.92
C ALA A 738 -28.03 7.76 9.89
N GLY A 739 -27.57 6.96 10.85
CA GLY A 739 -28.42 6.28 11.82
C GLY A 739 -29.18 5.08 11.25
N THR A 740 -28.65 4.44 10.21
CA THR A 740 -29.22 3.23 9.60
C THR A 740 -29.10 2.05 10.57
N THR A 741 -30.23 1.39 10.85
CA THR A 741 -30.30 0.32 11.86
C THR A 741 -30.64 -1.06 11.31
N ASP A 742 -31.08 -1.13 10.04
CA ASP A 742 -31.57 -2.35 9.42
C ASP A 742 -31.32 -2.38 7.90
N GLY A 743 -31.34 -3.58 7.33
CA GLY A 743 -31.08 -3.81 5.90
C GLY A 743 -29.61 -4.13 5.59
N PRO A 744 -29.30 -4.47 4.33
CA PRO A 744 -27.97 -4.96 3.94
C PRO A 744 -26.85 -3.92 4.06
N THR A 745 -27.20 -2.64 4.21
CA THR A 745 -26.26 -1.53 4.42
C THR A 745 -26.18 -1.10 5.89
N ALA A 746 -26.87 -1.76 6.81
CA ALA A 746 -26.71 -1.45 8.23
C ALA A 746 -25.25 -1.69 8.66
N PRO A 747 -24.66 -0.85 9.54
CA PRO A 747 -23.24 -0.95 9.88
C PRO A 747 -22.78 -2.34 10.37
N ALA A 748 -23.63 -3.05 11.13
CA ALA A 748 -23.33 -4.40 11.59
C ALA A 748 -23.33 -5.44 10.45
N ASP A 749 -24.23 -5.31 9.48
CA ASP A 749 -24.27 -6.17 8.28
C ASP A 749 -23.08 -5.88 7.35
N LEU A 750 -22.66 -4.62 7.23
CA LEU A 750 -21.46 -4.26 6.49
C LEU A 750 -20.16 -4.69 7.20
N LEU A 751 -20.13 -4.70 8.53
CA LEU A 751 -19.03 -5.30 9.30
C LEU A 751 -18.92 -6.80 9.02
N ALA A 752 -20.05 -7.51 8.94
CA ALA A 752 -20.06 -8.92 8.55
C ALA A 752 -19.67 -9.13 7.08
N THR A 753 -20.09 -8.23 6.18
CA THR A 753 -19.67 -8.22 4.77
C THR A 753 -18.15 -8.11 4.64
N LEU A 754 -17.53 -7.13 5.33
CA LEU A 754 -16.08 -6.99 5.39
C LEU A 754 -15.41 -8.26 5.90
N ALA A 755 -15.93 -8.86 6.98
CA ALA A 755 -15.38 -10.09 7.51
C ALA A 755 -15.47 -11.26 6.52
N GLY A 756 -16.50 -11.29 5.68
CA GLY A 756 -16.67 -12.28 4.61
C GLY A 756 -15.62 -12.18 3.50
N PHE A 757 -15.03 -11.01 3.27
CA PHE A 757 -13.96 -10.80 2.29
C PHE A 757 -12.58 -11.24 2.76
N ALA A 758 -12.41 -11.58 4.04
CA ALA A 758 -11.14 -12.06 4.55
C ALA A 758 -10.88 -13.50 4.08
N ASN A 759 -9.64 -13.78 3.65
CA ASN A 759 -9.25 -15.13 3.25
C ASN A 759 -9.00 -16.07 4.44
N GLU A 760 -8.57 -17.30 4.19
CA GLU A 760 -8.29 -18.31 5.22
C GLU A 760 -7.26 -17.87 6.28
N GLY A 761 -6.38 -16.94 5.91
CA GLY A 761 -5.40 -16.30 6.79
C GLY A 761 -5.93 -15.15 7.63
N ARG A 762 -7.22 -14.81 7.45
CA ARG A 762 -7.90 -13.63 7.99
C ARG A 762 -7.28 -12.32 7.50
N LEU A 763 -6.83 -12.29 6.24
CA LEU A 763 -6.29 -11.09 5.60
C LEU A 763 -7.34 -10.46 4.71
N LEU A 764 -7.52 -9.14 4.84
CA LEU A 764 -8.44 -8.35 4.02
C LEU A 764 -7.66 -7.81 2.80
N PRO A 765 -8.16 -8.05 1.57
CA PRO A 765 -7.49 -7.60 0.35
C PRO A 765 -7.80 -6.14 0.03
N GLU A 766 -7.06 -5.59 -0.93
CA GLU A 766 -7.39 -4.36 -1.64
C GLU A 766 -8.63 -4.56 -2.51
N GLN A 767 -8.66 -5.65 -3.28
CA GLN A 767 -9.76 -5.94 -4.19
C GLN A 767 -10.28 -7.37 -4.04
N VAL A 768 -11.60 -7.54 -4.20
CA VAL A 768 -12.28 -8.83 -4.34
C VAL A 768 -12.92 -8.96 -5.71
N TRP A 769 -12.98 -10.18 -6.22
CA TRP A 769 -13.55 -10.49 -7.53
C TRP A 769 -15.05 -10.17 -7.58
N ASP A 770 -15.52 -9.70 -8.73
CA ASP A 770 -16.82 -9.05 -8.92
C ASP A 770 -17.84 -9.88 -9.70
N ARG A 771 -17.50 -11.13 -10.10
CA ARG A 771 -18.35 -11.99 -10.94
C ARG A 771 -18.50 -13.40 -10.42
N ALA A 772 -19.67 -13.99 -10.66
CA ALA A 772 -19.96 -15.38 -10.32
C ALA A 772 -19.39 -16.39 -11.32
N GLU A 773 -19.17 -15.95 -12.55
CA GLU A 773 -18.63 -16.77 -13.63
C GLU A 773 -17.16 -17.15 -13.34
N PRO A 774 -16.80 -18.44 -13.47
CA PRO A 774 -15.41 -18.87 -13.35
C PRO A 774 -14.55 -18.28 -14.46
N THR A 775 -13.32 -17.92 -14.10
CA THR A 775 -12.29 -17.46 -15.04
C THR A 775 -11.21 -18.52 -15.24
N ALA A 776 -10.34 -18.31 -16.23
CA ALA A 776 -9.18 -19.19 -16.42
C ALA A 776 -8.23 -19.19 -15.20
N TYR A 777 -8.25 -18.11 -14.41
CA TYR A 777 -7.38 -17.92 -13.24
C TYR A 777 -8.04 -18.34 -11.91
N GLY A 778 -9.26 -18.87 -11.96
CA GLY A 778 -9.95 -19.45 -10.79
C GLY A 778 -10.34 -18.43 -9.73
N TRP A 779 -10.55 -17.16 -10.09
CA TRP A 779 -11.08 -16.15 -9.16
C TRP A 779 -12.52 -16.52 -8.75
N ARG A 780 -12.85 -16.31 -7.47
CA ARG A 780 -14.16 -16.63 -6.91
C ARG A 780 -14.86 -15.37 -6.46
N PHE A 781 -16.16 -15.27 -6.73
CA PHE A 781 -16.96 -14.08 -6.43
C PHE A 781 -16.88 -13.71 -4.94
N GLY A 782 -16.40 -12.50 -4.64
CA GLY A 782 -16.23 -12.03 -3.27
C GLY A 782 -14.93 -12.48 -2.58
N GLU A 783 -14.05 -13.24 -3.25
CA GLU A 783 -12.72 -13.57 -2.74
C GLU A 783 -11.65 -12.63 -3.34
N GLY A 784 -10.51 -12.48 -2.63
CA GLY A 784 -9.42 -11.58 -3.01
C GLY A 784 -8.82 -11.88 -4.39
N THR A 785 -8.35 -10.83 -5.07
CA THR A 785 -7.73 -10.95 -6.41
C THR A 785 -6.19 -10.99 -6.36
N GLY A 786 -5.51 -10.79 -7.49
CA GLY A 786 -4.05 -10.70 -7.57
C GLY A 786 -3.49 -9.36 -7.09
N SER A 787 -4.37 -8.43 -6.73
CA SER A 787 -4.08 -7.12 -6.10
C SER A 787 -3.45 -7.26 -4.71
N ALA A 788 -3.22 -6.15 -4.00
CA ALA A 788 -2.55 -6.18 -2.71
C ALA A 788 -3.35 -6.94 -1.64
N THR A 789 -2.72 -7.92 -0.98
CA THR A 789 -3.26 -8.55 0.24
C THR A 789 -2.09 -8.83 1.21
N PRO A 790 -2.20 -8.49 2.50
CA PRO A 790 -3.25 -7.66 3.10
C PRO A 790 -3.13 -6.20 2.66
N LEU A 791 -4.21 -5.43 2.70
CA LEU A 791 -4.14 -3.98 2.61
C LEU A 791 -4.36 -3.36 4.00
N SER A 792 -3.38 -2.56 4.47
CA SER A 792 -3.46 -1.90 5.79
C SER A 792 -4.71 -1.03 5.92
N TRP A 793 -5.11 -0.34 4.85
CA TRP A 793 -6.33 0.46 4.80
C TRP A 793 -7.61 -0.38 4.98
N SER A 794 -7.77 -1.50 4.27
CA SER A 794 -8.93 -2.40 4.45
C SER A 794 -9.03 -2.92 5.90
N HIS A 795 -7.90 -3.28 6.51
CA HIS A 795 -7.86 -3.67 7.92
C HIS A 795 -8.18 -2.51 8.88
N ALA A 796 -7.72 -1.29 8.58
CA ALA A 796 -8.03 -0.11 9.37
C ALA A 796 -9.53 0.26 9.32
N ALA A 797 -10.16 0.12 8.15
CA ALA A 797 -11.60 0.33 7.98
C ALA A 797 -12.41 -0.66 8.85
N PHE A 798 -12.03 -1.94 8.87
CA PHE A 798 -12.68 -2.95 9.72
C PHE A 798 -12.55 -2.61 11.22
N VAL A 799 -11.33 -2.28 11.69
CA VAL A 799 -11.09 -1.90 13.10
C VAL A 799 -11.89 -0.66 13.48
N ARG A 800 -11.86 0.38 12.66
CA ARG A 800 -12.56 1.64 12.93
C ARG A 800 -14.08 1.48 12.94
N LEU A 801 -14.63 0.71 12.01
CA LEU A 801 -16.06 0.40 11.98
C LEU A 801 -16.51 -0.35 13.24
N ALA A 802 -15.74 -1.34 13.69
CA ALA A 802 -16.07 -2.10 14.90
C ALA A 802 -16.21 -1.19 16.14
N HIS A 803 -15.27 -0.25 16.33
CA HIS A 803 -15.38 0.77 17.37
C HIS A 803 -16.50 1.77 17.13
N GLY A 804 -16.73 2.14 15.86
CA GLY A 804 -17.81 3.02 15.46
C GLY A 804 -19.19 2.51 15.88
N ILE A 805 -19.46 1.23 15.66
CA ILE A 805 -20.73 0.59 16.01
C ILE A 805 -21.01 0.70 17.51
N ASP A 806 -20.02 0.39 18.36
CA ASP A 806 -20.14 0.52 19.81
C ASP A 806 -20.35 1.98 20.24
N ALA A 807 -19.63 2.91 19.60
CA ALA A 807 -19.76 4.34 19.85
C ALA A 807 -21.06 4.95 19.26
N SER A 808 -21.78 4.20 18.41
CA SER A 808 -22.93 4.66 17.62
C SER A 808 -22.62 5.90 16.76
N ARG A 809 -21.36 6.07 16.34
CA ARG A 809 -20.87 7.16 15.48
C ARG A 809 -19.48 6.80 14.92
N PRO A 810 -19.07 7.34 13.76
CA PRO A 810 -17.71 7.15 13.27
C PRO A 810 -16.68 7.70 14.26
N VAL A 811 -15.81 6.84 14.81
CA VAL A 811 -14.79 7.26 15.79
C VAL A 811 -13.61 8.02 15.16
N GLY A 812 -13.49 7.98 13.83
CA GLY A 812 -12.45 8.70 13.09
C GLY A 812 -12.74 10.18 12.83
N THR A 813 -13.97 10.65 13.07
CA THR A 813 -14.39 12.03 12.77
C THR A 813 -13.66 13.02 13.68
N PRO A 814 -12.91 14.00 13.13
CA PRO A 814 -12.20 14.98 13.94
C PRO A 814 -13.20 15.86 14.73
N ALA A 815 -13.14 15.80 16.06
CA ALA A 815 -14.14 16.44 16.92
C ALA A 815 -14.30 17.94 16.63
N VAL A 816 -13.19 18.66 16.43
CA VAL A 816 -13.21 20.11 16.16
C VAL A 816 -13.90 20.48 14.84
N VAL A 817 -13.87 19.59 13.84
CA VAL A 817 -14.52 19.81 12.55
C VAL A 817 -16.02 19.59 12.69
N GLY A 818 -16.40 18.47 13.35
CA GLY A 818 -17.80 18.19 13.69
C GLY A 818 -18.42 19.32 14.52
N GLU A 819 -17.76 19.75 15.59
CA GLU A 819 -18.23 20.85 16.44
C GLU A 819 -18.39 22.18 15.68
N ARG A 820 -17.56 22.44 14.67
CA ARG A 820 -17.65 23.66 13.85
C ARG A 820 -18.84 23.68 12.93
N TYR A 821 -19.18 22.53 12.34
CA TYR A 821 -20.18 22.44 11.29
C TYR A 821 -21.48 21.78 11.71
N ASP A 822 -21.58 21.30 12.96
CA ASP A 822 -22.82 20.82 13.56
C ASP A 822 -23.87 21.95 13.61
N GLY A 823 -25.03 21.72 13.00
CA GLY A 823 -26.08 22.73 12.84
C GLY A 823 -25.77 23.84 11.81
N GLY A 824 -24.68 23.75 11.06
CA GLY A 824 -24.22 24.72 10.06
C GLY A 824 -22.97 25.50 10.50
N PRO A 825 -22.34 26.28 9.60
CA PRO A 825 -21.16 27.06 9.95
C PRO A 825 -21.48 28.15 10.98
N PRO A 826 -20.51 28.59 11.81
CA PRO A 826 -20.72 29.68 12.77
C PRO A 826 -21.19 30.97 12.10
N SER A 827 -21.90 31.84 12.84
CA SER A 827 -22.37 33.12 12.32
C SER A 827 -21.21 34.02 11.92
N SER A 828 -21.12 34.35 10.64
CA SER A 828 -20.07 35.17 10.06
C SER A 828 -20.18 36.67 10.36
N PRO A 829 -19.08 37.38 10.67
CA PRO A 829 -19.06 38.84 10.68
C PRO A 829 -19.21 39.41 9.27
N SER A 830 -19.52 40.69 9.16
CA SER A 830 -19.47 41.42 7.90
C SER A 830 -18.03 41.66 7.45
N LEU A 831 -17.76 41.55 6.15
CA LEU A 831 -16.49 41.96 5.54
C LEU A 831 -16.78 42.62 4.20
N ASP A 832 -16.46 43.91 4.11
CA ASP A 832 -16.50 44.71 2.87
C ASP A 832 -15.06 45.15 2.56
N VAL A 833 -14.39 44.41 1.68
CA VAL A 833 -12.98 44.61 1.34
C VAL A 833 -12.82 44.73 -0.17
N ALA A 834 -12.04 45.73 -0.59
CA ALA A 834 -11.63 45.86 -1.99
C ALA A 834 -10.35 45.03 -2.19
N MET A 835 -10.48 43.87 -2.84
CA MET A 835 -9.33 43.07 -3.24
C MET A 835 -8.62 43.72 -4.44
N PRO A 836 -7.27 43.61 -4.53
CA PRO A 836 -6.51 44.14 -5.65
C PRO A 836 -6.85 43.42 -6.97
N ASP A 837 -6.50 44.08 -8.08
CA ASP A 837 -6.60 43.46 -9.41
C ASP A 837 -5.74 42.18 -9.50
N PRO A 838 -6.13 41.18 -10.33
CA PRO A 838 -5.37 39.93 -10.46
C PRO A 838 -3.94 40.10 -10.98
N THR A 839 -3.60 41.25 -11.57
CA THR A 839 -2.25 41.59 -12.03
C THR A 839 -1.91 43.00 -11.59
N VAL A 840 -0.75 43.18 -10.96
CA VAL A 840 -0.26 44.48 -10.48
C VAL A 840 1.21 44.70 -10.87
N GLU A 841 1.55 45.93 -11.25
CA GLU A 841 2.94 46.38 -11.47
C GLU A 841 3.48 47.04 -10.19
N ALA A 842 3.46 46.30 -9.07
CA ALA A 842 3.89 46.79 -7.77
C ALA A 842 4.38 45.65 -6.87
N ASP A 843 5.42 45.92 -6.09
CA ASP A 843 5.97 45.02 -5.08
C ASP A 843 5.19 45.02 -3.76
N ALA A 844 4.14 45.85 -3.65
CA ALA A 844 3.24 45.87 -2.51
C ALA A 844 1.83 46.32 -2.92
N VAL A 845 0.82 45.84 -2.20
CA VAL A 845 -0.58 46.26 -2.36
C VAL A 845 -1.18 46.68 -1.03
N THR A 846 -2.07 47.66 -1.07
CA THR A 846 -2.83 48.08 0.12
C THR A 846 -4.23 47.48 0.06
N VAL A 847 -4.56 46.72 1.10
CA VAL A 847 -5.89 46.14 1.32
C VAL A 847 -6.57 46.97 2.40
N ALA A 848 -7.75 47.49 2.09
CA ALA A 848 -8.54 48.26 3.04
C ALA A 848 -10.02 47.90 2.94
N GLY A 849 -10.72 48.00 4.06
CA GLY A 849 -12.11 47.59 4.11
C GLY A 849 -12.81 47.98 5.40
N LYS A 850 -14.00 47.42 5.57
CA LYS A 850 -14.83 47.54 6.77
C LYS A 850 -15.26 46.17 7.25
N THR A 851 -15.39 46.06 8.56
CA THR A 851 -15.90 44.87 9.23
C THR A 851 -16.47 45.25 10.60
N ASP A 852 -17.37 44.43 11.12
CA ASP A 852 -17.82 44.44 12.52
C ASP A 852 -17.10 43.38 13.38
N ALA A 853 -16.16 42.63 12.79
CA ALA A 853 -15.27 41.75 13.54
C ALA A 853 -14.28 42.55 14.40
N PRO A 854 -13.81 41.98 15.53
CA PRO A 854 -12.83 42.63 16.38
C PRO A 854 -11.42 42.66 15.78
N ALA A 855 -11.09 41.75 14.85
CA ALA A 855 -9.79 41.69 14.19
C ALA A 855 -9.91 41.31 12.71
N VAL A 856 -8.86 41.66 11.95
CA VAL A 856 -8.64 41.19 10.58
C VAL A 856 -7.26 40.57 10.50
N ALA A 857 -7.13 39.43 9.83
CA ALA A 857 -5.87 38.85 9.41
C ALA A 857 -5.70 39.03 7.91
N VAL A 858 -4.50 39.42 7.48
CA VAL A 858 -4.12 39.46 6.06
C VAL A 858 -2.94 38.52 5.86
N ALA A 859 -3.06 37.62 4.89
CA ALA A 859 -2.01 36.66 4.54
C ALA A 859 -1.60 36.78 3.07
N VAL A 860 -0.29 36.78 2.82
CA VAL A 860 0.29 36.65 1.48
C VAL A 860 1.13 35.40 1.42
N GLY A 861 0.75 34.44 0.57
CA GLY A 861 1.49 33.18 0.43
C GLY A 861 1.52 32.32 1.71
N GLY A 862 0.62 32.58 2.67
CA GLY A 862 0.57 31.91 3.97
C GLY A 862 1.17 32.70 5.12
N ASP A 863 1.95 33.77 4.88
CA ASP A 863 2.43 34.62 5.97
C ASP A 863 1.31 35.55 6.45
N ALA A 864 0.64 35.16 7.53
CA ALA A 864 -0.49 35.89 8.10
C ALA A 864 -0.05 36.88 9.20
N ARG A 865 -0.69 38.05 9.21
CA ARG A 865 -0.53 39.08 10.25
C ARG A 865 -1.88 39.66 10.66
N LEU A 866 -2.04 39.95 11.95
CA LEU A 866 -3.20 40.69 12.43
C LEU A 866 -3.10 42.17 12.07
N VAL A 867 -4.25 42.74 11.74
CA VAL A 867 -4.48 44.13 11.38
C VAL A 867 -5.54 44.68 12.33
N SER A 868 -5.24 45.82 12.95
CA SER A 868 -6.15 46.48 13.88
C SER A 868 -7.38 47.03 13.16
N VAL A 869 -8.56 46.80 13.75
CA VAL A 869 -9.82 47.40 13.30
C VAL A 869 -10.14 48.63 14.15
N GLU A 870 -10.14 49.81 13.54
CA GLU A 870 -10.46 51.08 14.18
C GLU A 870 -11.78 51.64 13.63
N ASP A 871 -12.77 51.88 14.49
CA ASP A 871 -14.11 52.36 14.10
C ASP A 871 -14.74 51.56 12.92
N GLY A 872 -14.55 50.23 12.95
CA GLY A 872 -15.03 49.28 11.95
C GLY A 872 -14.30 49.35 10.61
N ARG A 873 -13.08 49.89 10.57
CA ARG A 873 -12.23 49.98 9.37
C ARG A 873 -10.86 49.38 9.62
N PHE A 874 -10.27 48.83 8.57
CA PHE A 874 -8.89 48.35 8.58
C PHE A 874 -8.20 48.75 7.29
N GLU A 875 -6.88 48.86 7.36
CA GLU A 875 -6.00 49.12 6.22
C GLU A 875 -4.65 48.46 6.51
N ALA A 876 -4.12 47.71 5.54
CA ALA A 876 -2.81 47.09 5.62
C ALA A 876 -2.13 47.10 4.26
N THR A 877 -0.86 47.47 4.24
CA THR A 877 0.01 47.30 3.08
C THR A 877 0.78 45.99 3.24
N VAL A 878 0.67 45.12 2.25
CA VAL A 878 1.36 43.83 2.22
C VAL A 878 2.28 43.76 1.02
N GLU A 879 3.48 43.23 1.26
CA GLU A 879 4.50 43.02 0.23
C GLU A 879 4.12 41.81 -0.62
N LEU A 880 4.43 41.89 -1.91
CA LEU A 880 4.23 40.84 -2.90
C LEU A 880 5.59 40.33 -3.37
N SER A 881 5.68 39.02 -3.54
CA SER A 881 6.80 38.42 -4.27
C SER A 881 6.56 38.54 -5.77
N SER A 882 7.62 38.60 -6.56
CA SER A 882 7.50 38.52 -8.02
C SER A 882 6.80 37.22 -8.42
N GLY A 883 5.85 37.31 -9.36
CA GLY A 883 5.02 36.19 -9.78
C GLY A 883 3.74 36.05 -8.96
N ARG A 884 3.31 34.82 -8.70
CA ARG A 884 1.98 34.49 -8.18
C ARG A 884 1.94 34.57 -6.64
N ASN A 885 1.01 35.38 -6.12
CA ASN A 885 0.77 35.55 -4.69
C ASN A 885 -0.68 35.20 -4.36
N THR A 886 -0.90 34.29 -3.40
CA THR A 886 -2.24 34.04 -2.85
C THR A 886 -2.47 35.01 -1.70
N LEU A 887 -3.42 35.95 -1.88
CA LEU A 887 -3.79 36.95 -0.88
C LEU A 887 -5.12 36.54 -0.23
N VAL A 888 -5.13 36.44 1.09
CA VAL A 888 -6.31 36.14 1.91
C VAL A 888 -6.53 37.25 2.92
N VAL A 889 -7.78 37.70 3.06
CA VAL A 889 -8.20 38.66 4.08
C VAL A 889 -9.30 38.00 4.88
N ALA A 890 -9.09 37.75 6.17
CA ALA A 890 -10.04 37.09 7.05
C ALA A 890 -10.41 38.02 8.21
N ALA A 891 -11.70 38.25 8.41
CA ALA A 891 -12.23 39.00 9.55
C ALA A 891 -12.88 38.03 10.54
N GLY A 892 -12.55 38.16 11.82
CA GLY A 892 -13.09 37.29 12.86
C GLY A 892 -12.61 37.65 14.26
N ASP A 893 -12.93 36.78 15.22
CA ASP A 893 -12.45 36.86 16.60
C ASP A 893 -11.38 35.78 16.84
N PRO A 894 -10.08 36.16 16.94
CA PRO A 894 -9.00 35.20 17.14
C PRO A 894 -8.94 34.64 18.57
N GLU A 895 -9.71 35.20 19.51
CA GLU A 895 -9.77 34.71 20.90
C GLU A 895 -10.77 33.55 21.06
N GLU A 896 -11.69 33.40 20.11
CA GLU A 896 -12.68 32.32 20.10
C GLU A 896 -12.06 30.99 19.64
N PRO A 897 -12.46 29.84 20.21
CA PRO A 897 -11.99 28.53 19.75
C PRO A 897 -12.32 28.26 18.27
N ALA A 898 -11.45 27.54 17.56
CA ALA A 898 -11.65 27.21 16.14
C ALA A 898 -13.00 26.52 15.84
N ALA A 899 -13.57 25.78 16.79
CA ALA A 899 -14.90 25.20 16.68
C ALA A 899 -16.00 26.26 16.54
N THR A 900 -15.90 27.40 17.24
CA THR A 900 -16.98 28.39 17.33
C THR A 900 -16.63 29.76 16.73
N ALA A 901 -15.37 29.97 16.35
CA ALA A 901 -14.85 31.25 15.90
C ALA A 901 -15.63 31.75 14.67
N PRO A 902 -16.29 32.93 14.79
CA PRO A 902 -16.98 33.55 13.67
C PRO A 902 -15.94 34.12 12.71
N VAL A 903 -15.97 33.70 11.45
CA VAL A 903 -15.02 34.16 10.44
C VAL A 903 -15.69 34.43 9.10
N THR A 904 -15.13 35.35 8.35
CA THR A 904 -15.43 35.59 6.93
C THR A 904 -14.15 35.97 6.24
N GLY A 905 -13.93 35.51 5.01
CA GLY A 905 -12.76 35.96 4.29
C GLY A 905 -12.94 36.00 2.79
N GLU A 906 -12.09 36.82 2.18
CA GLU A 906 -11.94 36.97 0.75
C GLU A 906 -10.56 36.45 0.34
N ARG A 907 -10.51 35.82 -0.84
CA ARG A 907 -9.28 35.24 -1.40
C ARG A 907 -9.14 35.63 -2.85
N THR A 908 -7.96 36.09 -3.24
CA THR A 908 -7.59 36.32 -4.63
C THR A 908 -6.18 35.86 -4.91
N VAL A 909 -5.87 35.64 -6.19
CA VAL A 909 -4.50 35.40 -6.65
C VAL A 909 -4.04 36.65 -7.40
N VAL A 910 -2.92 37.21 -6.97
CA VAL A 910 -2.33 38.42 -7.52
C VAL A 910 -0.98 38.08 -8.15
N SER A 911 -0.85 38.37 -9.44
CA SER A 911 0.43 38.30 -10.16
C SER A 911 1.13 39.66 -10.09
N SER A 912 2.27 39.71 -9.40
CA SER A 912 3.15 40.88 -9.37
C SER A 912 4.17 40.79 -10.49
N VAL A 913 4.19 41.79 -11.38
CA VAL A 913 5.10 41.87 -12.54
C VAL A 913 6.14 42.96 -12.41
#